data_AF-A0A2E9R7V4-F1
#
_entry.id   AF-A0A2E9R7V4-F1
#
_cell.length_a   1.000
_cell.length_b   1.000
_cell.length_c   1.000
_cell.angle_alpha   90.00
_cell.angle_beta   90.00
_cell.angle_gamma   90.00
#
_symmetry.space_group_name_H-M   'P 1'
#
loop_
_entity.id
_entity.type
_entity.pdbx_description
1 polymer ?
#
loop_
_entity_poly.entity_id
_entity_poly.type
_entity_poly.pdbx_seq_one_letter_code
_entity_poly.pdbx_strand_id
1 'polypeptide(L)'
;MKIRHLARLFAGLILSFALVGSGCDCQDVGGLGSTRHLVASPESLSYDAQEGEEQTKNVKVTAKVGIVGIEEIKLITGKSNFTIVQESLPTLPMNLEEGDSFVLKIKYKAPAGIPSSGLLRIVSDSTIPAEGKLDIPLLTQLNNQRLTLTPNPANFGGLEEGQEKEIEVVGKNEGRAVLNIEKIEKDASTSPAFTFPDGLPTTPLEVKPGESFKFKIKFIPTQRKPDLGAILFTCKGGCAPEDPNPNNRKDPYTLPLSGTIAVPSIEVTPQQIDFGFVASGTTVSKTFKIKNNGGAELNISQITFKPGSSGAFIMPTLENIDIAPGASKQVAVQYRPSIVIENKGAVVIESNDPSRKSVEVQLNGKVSAPKIQVTPTKLAFGKAPVKKILCVTIANVGDQPLEVSPAQIVAGSSPEFTLEKAPAKLTLQPNGNDKLCVVYQPVDAVDDTGKLRIKSNDPASSIVDVTLTGNGLAPKICDLIAQPTQTSFGLCALGKSITKKVKFYNTGSSDCIVNRIAVSTDKGGFPPYIGPDVFTLSNFPTQCPGGTCNPPMTVKAGNDFTVDVTFLPTMERPTLGAPGFNGLVSVNTNATPSIRQAKLHGIGLPGCVSIVPDTIDFGLITINCASRNESILVYNTCSTEITVNKIRFKNNAANGFQFTKAPNTPFKLASGKTATIEVKYRATTAKQQNAVVEVEHSFTQLSPLTSALSAKGTTSADQTDTFKQANNEKADILFVIDNSGSMSDEQSSLRSNLKVFVQWAQTLKADFHIGVTTTEIDPKATPGKLRGSPPFITTSTPNPTTVFSNNANVGTGGLGVEAGLEAARQAFTPPLSTTGANKGFLRKDATLTIIAVSDEPDQSSEATGFYINFFKNLKGGARSDRFRLHAVIGVDPSNKNIKNCKTGSGGSFDGGSSSGRYADVANKTNGLVESICNTNWSSVFRKVGTLTFSLRKRFFLSRAADPKTIVVKVNGVVQNTGANTWTYNATTNSIDFASSPQAGTTIEVKYKAICF
;
A
#
# COMPACT_ATOMS: atom_id res chain seq x y z
N MET A 1 -11.60 -21.37 36.15
CA MET A 1 -12.24 -20.03 36.11
C MET A 1 -13.75 -20.26 36.08
N LYS A 2 -14.51 -19.80 37.11
CA LYS A 2 -15.99 -19.89 37.30
C LYS A 2 -16.68 -21.26 37.01
N ILE A 3 -16.99 -22.07 38.04
CA ILE A 3 -18.33 -22.27 38.67
C ILE A 3 -19.31 -23.05 37.74
N ARG A 4 -19.70 -24.33 37.95
CA ARG A 4 -20.35 -25.12 39.06
C ARG A 4 -21.90 -25.12 39.07
N HIS A 5 -22.50 -26.28 39.40
CA HIS A 5 -23.95 -26.57 39.43
C HIS A 5 -24.71 -25.94 40.62
N LEU A 6 -26.06 -25.82 40.54
CA LEU A 6 -27.08 -26.64 41.28
C LEU A 6 -28.44 -25.91 41.54
N ALA A 7 -29.55 -26.51 41.07
CA ALA A 7 -30.89 -26.64 41.71
C ALA A 7 -31.81 -25.48 42.23
N ARG A 8 -33.14 -25.72 42.04
CA ARG A 8 -34.34 -25.47 42.91
C ARG A 8 -35.07 -24.08 42.98
N LEU A 9 -36.32 -24.10 42.46
CA LEU A 9 -37.64 -23.85 43.14
C LEU A 9 -38.10 -22.44 43.64
N PHE A 10 -39.44 -22.30 43.72
CA PHE A 10 -40.32 -21.32 44.43
C PHE A 10 -40.79 -19.96 43.80
N ALA A 11 -42.04 -19.99 43.29
CA ALA A 11 -43.25 -19.16 43.64
C ALA A 11 -43.40 -17.63 43.40
N GLY A 12 -44.68 -17.22 43.18
CA GLY A 12 -45.21 -15.83 43.11
C GLY A 12 -46.31 -15.66 42.02
N LEU A 13 -47.59 -16.04 42.21
CA LEU A 13 -48.72 -15.34 42.90
C LEU A 13 -49.19 -14.05 42.16
N ILE A 14 -50.47 -13.78 41.80
CA ILE A 14 -51.71 -13.58 42.62
C ILE A 14 -53.02 -13.66 41.77
N LEU A 15 -54.08 -14.29 42.32
CA LEU A 15 -55.59 -14.14 42.25
C LEU A 15 -56.32 -13.56 40.97
N SER A 16 -57.58 -13.88 40.59
CA SER A 16 -58.65 -14.85 41.01
C SER A 16 -59.77 -14.87 39.87
N PHE A 17 -61.12 -15.02 39.96
CA PHE A 17 -62.13 -15.04 41.05
C PHE A 17 -63.56 -15.56 40.61
N ALA A 18 -63.92 -16.82 40.95
CA ALA A 18 -65.31 -17.39 41.06
C ALA A 18 -66.26 -17.37 39.81
N LEU A 19 -67.49 -17.94 39.75
CA LEU A 19 -68.39 -18.67 40.69
C LEU A 19 -68.87 -20.01 40.04
N VAL A 20 -68.85 -21.17 40.73
CA VAL A 20 -69.87 -21.81 41.63
C VAL A 20 -71.01 -22.57 40.94
N GLY A 21 -71.27 -23.80 41.42
CA GLY A 21 -72.52 -24.54 41.25
C GLY A 21 -72.72 -25.53 42.41
N SER A 22 -73.80 -25.39 43.17
CA SER A 22 -74.24 -26.30 44.25
C SER A 22 -75.74 -26.05 44.49
N GLY A 23 -76.54 -27.11 44.58
CA GLY A 23 -77.99 -27.04 44.37
C GLY A 23 -78.84 -26.66 45.59
N CYS A 24 -80.17 -26.68 45.38
CA CYS A 24 -81.20 -26.85 46.41
C CYS A 24 -82.47 -27.47 45.81
N ASP A 25 -83.36 -27.88 46.70
CA ASP A 25 -84.60 -28.65 46.49
C ASP A 25 -85.83 -27.83 46.93
N CYS A 26 -87.05 -28.18 46.46
CA CYS A 26 -88.34 -27.91 47.13
C CYS A 26 -89.57 -28.38 46.29
N GLN A 27 -90.68 -28.62 46.99
CA GLN A 27 -91.93 -29.24 46.49
C GLN A 27 -93.11 -28.26 46.24
N ASP A 28 -94.07 -28.75 45.45
CA ASP A 28 -95.54 -28.60 45.52
C ASP A 28 -96.21 -27.27 45.96
N VAL A 29 -97.07 -26.73 45.08
CA VAL A 29 -98.46 -26.35 45.44
C VAL A 29 -99.38 -26.18 44.21
N GLY A 30 -100.65 -26.58 44.37
CA GLY A 30 -101.80 -25.87 43.80
C GLY A 30 -102.26 -26.24 42.38
N GLY A 31 -103.45 -26.83 42.28
CA GLY A 31 -104.22 -26.93 41.03
C GLY A 31 -105.56 -26.17 41.12
N LEU A 32 -106.28 -26.16 39.99
CA LEU A 32 -107.63 -25.61 39.70
C LEU A 32 -107.65 -24.36 38.80
N GLY A 33 -108.11 -24.60 37.57
CA GLY A 33 -108.44 -23.63 36.52
C GLY A 33 -108.79 -24.42 35.25
N SER A 34 -110.00 -24.26 34.71
CA SER A 34 -110.48 -25.07 33.59
C SER A 34 -109.93 -24.56 32.26
N THR A 35 -108.83 -25.16 31.78
CA THR A 35 -108.12 -24.73 30.58
C THR A 35 -108.71 -25.35 29.31
N ARG A 36 -108.94 -24.55 28.26
CA ARG A 36 -109.34 -25.05 26.94
C ARG A 36 -108.09 -25.37 26.14
N HIS A 37 -107.91 -26.64 25.75
CA HIS A 37 -106.60 -27.12 25.32
C HIS A 37 -106.65 -27.81 23.94
N LEU A 38 -105.71 -27.44 23.06
CA LEU A 38 -105.46 -28.08 21.77
C LEU A 38 -104.16 -28.89 21.84
N VAL A 39 -104.11 -30.05 21.20
CA VAL A 39 -102.87 -30.86 21.07
C VAL A 39 -102.58 -31.25 19.63
N ALA A 40 -101.29 -31.43 19.33
CA ALA A 40 -100.79 -31.93 18.06
C ALA A 40 -100.26 -33.36 18.19
N SER A 41 -100.48 -34.18 17.16
CA SER A 41 -99.98 -35.56 17.08
C SER A 41 -99.44 -35.82 15.66
N PRO A 42 -98.10 -35.99 15.49
CA PRO A 42 -97.06 -35.79 16.50
C PRO A 42 -96.92 -34.32 16.92
N GLU A 43 -96.32 -34.06 18.08
CA GLU A 43 -96.09 -32.72 18.62
C GLU A 43 -95.08 -31.89 17.79
N SER A 44 -94.27 -32.54 16.95
CA SER A 44 -93.40 -31.90 15.96
C SER A 44 -93.22 -32.79 14.72
N LEU A 45 -92.83 -32.18 13.59
CA LEU A 45 -92.55 -32.90 12.33
C LEU A 45 -91.06 -32.77 11.96
N SER A 46 -90.36 -33.90 11.76
CA SER A 46 -88.96 -33.92 11.33
C SER A 46 -88.81 -34.43 9.90
N TYR A 47 -87.97 -33.80 9.09
CA TYR A 47 -87.75 -34.08 7.66
C TYR A 47 -86.27 -34.37 7.35
N ASP A 48 -86.00 -35.10 6.27
CA ASP A 48 -84.68 -35.67 5.95
C ASP A 48 -84.32 -35.66 4.43
N ALA A 49 -85.11 -34.93 3.63
CA ALA A 49 -84.92 -34.73 2.20
C ALA A 49 -83.58 -34.06 1.84
N GLN A 50 -82.97 -34.47 0.71
CA GLN A 50 -81.73 -33.89 0.18
C GLN A 50 -81.97 -32.57 -0.57
N GLU A 51 -80.92 -31.76 -0.74
CA GLU A 51 -80.98 -30.46 -1.44
C GLU A 51 -81.76 -30.55 -2.77
N GLY A 52 -82.83 -29.75 -2.89
CA GLY A 52 -83.73 -29.74 -4.05
C GLY A 52 -84.92 -30.72 -4.01
N GLU A 53 -84.87 -31.76 -3.16
CA GLU A 53 -85.98 -32.71 -2.97
C GLU A 53 -87.14 -32.13 -2.16
N GLU A 54 -88.32 -32.76 -2.28
CA GLU A 54 -89.55 -32.37 -1.58
C GLU A 54 -90.16 -33.56 -0.81
N GLN A 55 -90.47 -33.35 0.47
CA GLN A 55 -91.03 -34.37 1.36
C GLN A 55 -92.26 -33.82 2.10
N THR A 56 -93.34 -34.59 2.20
CA THR A 56 -94.59 -34.17 2.86
C THR A 56 -94.87 -35.05 4.08
N LYS A 57 -95.26 -34.45 5.21
CA LYS A 57 -95.67 -35.17 6.43
C LYS A 57 -96.94 -34.53 6.99
N ASN A 58 -97.69 -35.29 7.78
CA ASN A 58 -99.02 -34.90 8.28
C ASN A 58 -98.98 -34.72 9.80
N VAL A 59 -99.72 -33.73 10.32
CA VAL A 59 -99.96 -33.56 11.76
C VAL A 59 -101.46 -33.48 12.03
N LYS A 60 -101.91 -34.26 13.02
CA LYS A 60 -103.30 -34.25 13.50
C LYS A 60 -103.44 -33.27 14.66
N VAL A 61 -104.47 -32.43 14.63
CA VAL A 61 -104.78 -31.42 15.65
C VAL A 61 -106.11 -31.80 16.30
N THR A 62 -106.18 -31.80 17.63
CA THR A 62 -107.36 -32.29 18.39
C THR A 62 -107.70 -31.35 19.54
N ALA A 63 -108.97 -31.02 19.74
CA ALA A 63 -109.43 -30.36 20.96
C ALA A 63 -109.53 -31.39 22.10
N LYS A 64 -108.91 -31.09 23.25
CA LYS A 64 -108.77 -32.01 24.38
C LYS A 64 -109.69 -31.73 25.56
N VAL A 65 -110.11 -30.47 25.71
CA VAL A 65 -110.98 -30.01 26.81
C VAL A 65 -111.82 -28.84 26.30
N GLY A 66 -113.14 -29.00 26.33
CA GLY A 66 -114.13 -28.03 25.87
C GLY A 66 -114.18 -27.83 24.35
N ILE A 67 -115.20 -27.10 23.90
CA ILE A 67 -115.31 -26.60 22.52
C ILE A 67 -114.27 -25.48 22.35
N VAL A 68 -113.49 -25.53 21.26
CA VAL A 68 -112.47 -24.53 20.94
C VAL A 68 -112.76 -23.92 19.56
N GLY A 69 -112.91 -22.60 19.49
CA GLY A 69 -112.96 -21.87 18.23
C GLY A 69 -111.54 -21.75 17.68
N ILE A 70 -111.31 -22.17 16.43
CA ILE A 70 -110.05 -21.95 15.70
C ILE A 70 -110.24 -20.71 14.81
N GLU A 71 -109.45 -19.67 15.04
CA GLU A 71 -109.51 -18.42 14.28
C GLU A 71 -108.52 -18.41 13.11
N GLU A 72 -107.31 -18.93 13.31
CA GLU A 72 -106.21 -18.79 12.35
C GLU A 72 -105.25 -19.99 12.39
N ILE A 73 -104.79 -20.45 11.22
CA ILE A 73 -103.72 -21.45 11.08
C ILE A 73 -102.64 -20.86 10.17
N LYS A 74 -101.41 -20.72 10.67
CA LYS A 74 -100.30 -20.15 9.90
C LYS A 74 -98.93 -20.69 10.27
N LEU A 75 -98.04 -20.76 9.28
CA LEU A 75 -96.61 -20.80 9.55
C LEU A 75 -96.15 -19.45 10.11
N ILE A 76 -95.40 -19.47 11.21
CA ILE A 76 -94.76 -18.30 11.82
C ILE A 76 -93.34 -18.13 11.24
N THR A 77 -92.56 -19.22 11.24
CA THR A 77 -91.21 -19.29 10.66
C THR A 77 -91.13 -20.40 9.62
N GLY A 78 -90.09 -20.37 8.77
CA GLY A 78 -89.83 -21.41 7.76
C GLY A 78 -90.61 -21.28 6.44
N LYS A 79 -91.41 -20.21 6.24
CA LYS A 79 -92.29 -19.98 5.07
C LYS A 79 -91.64 -20.09 3.68
N SER A 80 -90.32 -20.00 3.57
CA SER A 80 -89.61 -20.16 2.29
C SER A 80 -89.48 -21.63 1.86
N ASN A 81 -89.47 -22.55 2.82
CA ASN A 81 -89.11 -23.95 2.64
C ASN A 81 -90.21 -24.91 3.10
N PHE A 82 -91.12 -24.45 3.97
CA PHE A 82 -92.30 -25.17 4.43
C PHE A 82 -93.58 -24.53 3.89
N THR A 83 -94.51 -25.36 3.42
CA THR A 83 -95.82 -24.95 2.89
C THR A 83 -96.92 -25.83 3.46
N ILE A 84 -97.99 -25.22 3.97
CA ILE A 84 -99.22 -25.95 4.32
C ILE A 84 -99.96 -26.27 3.02
N VAL A 85 -100.27 -27.55 2.77
CA VAL A 85 -101.00 -27.94 1.55
C VAL A 85 -102.44 -27.45 1.66
N GLN A 86 -102.86 -26.57 0.75
CA GLN A 86 -104.07 -25.78 0.91
C GLN A 86 -105.37 -26.61 0.96
N GLU A 87 -105.42 -27.75 0.27
CA GLU A 87 -106.48 -28.76 0.36
C GLU A 87 -106.66 -29.39 1.76
N SER A 88 -105.71 -29.17 2.68
CA SER A 88 -105.75 -29.68 4.05
C SER A 88 -106.07 -28.62 5.11
N LEU A 89 -106.23 -27.33 4.73
CA LEU A 89 -106.77 -26.34 5.67
C LEU A 89 -108.30 -26.51 5.80
N PRO A 90 -108.85 -26.51 7.02
CA PRO A 90 -110.29 -26.31 7.22
C PRO A 90 -110.66 -24.84 6.94
N THR A 91 -111.95 -24.60 6.66
CA THR A 91 -112.51 -23.24 6.57
C THR A 91 -112.53 -22.58 7.95
N LEU A 92 -112.06 -21.34 8.07
CA LEU A 92 -111.96 -20.62 9.35
C LEU A 92 -112.80 -19.32 9.33
N PRO A 93 -113.31 -18.86 10.50
CA PRO A 93 -113.23 -19.51 11.80
C PRO A 93 -114.14 -20.75 11.89
N MET A 94 -113.76 -21.73 12.69
CA MET A 94 -114.53 -22.95 12.95
C MET A 94 -114.56 -23.27 14.45
N ASN A 95 -115.58 -23.98 14.92
CA ASN A 95 -115.55 -24.58 16.25
C ASN A 95 -115.19 -26.06 16.15
N LEU A 96 -114.39 -26.55 17.10
CA LEU A 96 -113.98 -27.94 17.24
C LEU A 96 -114.48 -28.43 18.61
N GLU A 97 -115.33 -29.46 18.64
CA GLU A 97 -115.85 -30.01 19.91
C GLU A 97 -114.82 -30.90 20.63
N GLU A 98 -115.09 -31.27 21.88
CA GLU A 98 -114.13 -32.05 22.68
C GLU A 98 -113.91 -33.46 22.08
N GLY A 99 -112.67 -33.77 21.72
CA GLY A 99 -112.29 -35.00 21.01
C GLY A 99 -112.25 -34.87 19.48
N ASP A 100 -112.87 -33.83 18.91
CA ASP A 100 -112.86 -33.59 17.47
C ASP A 100 -111.50 -33.10 16.96
N SER A 101 -111.25 -33.34 15.66
CA SER A 101 -109.90 -33.21 15.11
C SER A 101 -109.82 -33.09 13.59
N PHE A 102 -108.79 -32.40 13.11
CA PHE A 102 -108.44 -32.27 11.69
C PHE A 102 -106.96 -32.60 11.43
N VAL A 103 -106.57 -32.77 10.16
CA VAL A 103 -105.21 -33.18 9.77
C VAL A 103 -104.63 -32.22 8.74
N LEU A 104 -103.59 -31.49 9.13
CA LEU A 104 -102.82 -30.62 8.24
C LEU A 104 -101.71 -31.42 7.56
N LYS A 105 -101.50 -31.20 6.26
CA LYS A 105 -100.35 -31.73 5.51
C LYS A 105 -99.33 -30.61 5.32
N ILE A 106 -98.10 -30.84 5.76
CA ILE A 106 -97.00 -29.87 5.70
C ILE A 106 -95.93 -30.42 4.77
N LYS A 107 -95.69 -29.69 3.67
CA LYS A 107 -94.66 -29.99 2.68
C LYS A 107 -93.39 -29.22 2.99
N TYR A 108 -92.26 -29.91 2.96
CA TYR A 108 -90.92 -29.34 3.04
C TYR A 108 -90.22 -29.47 1.68
N LYS A 109 -89.52 -28.42 1.26
CA LYS A 109 -88.54 -28.45 0.17
C LYS A 109 -87.17 -28.13 0.75
N ALA A 110 -86.20 -29.00 0.53
CA ALA A 110 -84.86 -28.80 1.06
C ALA A 110 -84.14 -27.65 0.31
N PRO A 111 -83.72 -26.58 1.00
CA PRO A 111 -82.98 -25.48 0.40
C PRO A 111 -81.53 -25.91 0.11
N ALA A 112 -80.81 -25.07 -0.63
CA ALA A 112 -79.35 -25.18 -0.69
C ALA A 112 -78.71 -24.80 0.65
N GLY A 113 -77.84 -25.67 1.17
CA GLY A 113 -77.08 -25.42 2.40
C GLY A 113 -77.76 -25.87 3.70
N ILE A 114 -77.92 -24.95 4.67
CA ILE A 114 -78.17 -25.31 6.07
C ILE A 114 -79.62 -25.80 6.27
N PRO A 115 -79.85 -26.95 6.94
CA PRO A 115 -81.19 -27.45 7.25
C PRO A 115 -82.02 -26.42 8.03
N SER A 116 -83.15 -26.01 7.46
CA SER A 116 -84.01 -24.97 8.03
C SER A 116 -85.07 -25.54 8.98
N SER A 117 -85.33 -24.85 10.08
CA SER A 117 -86.49 -25.10 10.94
C SER A 117 -87.66 -24.17 10.61
N GLY A 118 -88.86 -24.58 11.03
CA GLY A 118 -90.09 -23.81 10.92
C GLY A 118 -90.97 -23.98 12.15
N LEU A 119 -92.05 -23.20 12.23
CA LEU A 119 -93.01 -23.26 13.33
C LEU A 119 -94.41 -23.03 12.77
N LEU A 120 -95.28 -24.02 12.94
CA LEU A 120 -96.69 -23.95 12.58
C LEU A 120 -97.50 -23.57 13.82
N ARG A 121 -98.23 -22.45 13.76
CA ARG A 121 -99.10 -21.97 14.83
C ARG A 121 -100.57 -22.11 14.45
N ILE A 122 -101.36 -22.50 15.43
CA ILE A 122 -102.82 -22.52 15.40
C ILE A 122 -103.29 -21.57 16.51
N VAL A 123 -104.20 -20.65 16.18
CA VAL A 123 -104.73 -19.62 17.09
C VAL A 123 -106.20 -19.91 17.34
N SER A 124 -106.62 -19.81 18.60
CA SER A 124 -107.98 -20.08 19.04
C SER A 124 -108.63 -18.88 19.75
N ASP A 125 -109.95 -18.95 19.88
CA ASP A 125 -110.84 -17.97 20.53
C ASP A 125 -110.62 -17.77 22.04
N SER A 126 -109.66 -18.50 22.63
CA SER A 126 -109.36 -18.40 24.07
C SER A 126 -108.69 -17.07 24.41
N THR A 127 -109.35 -16.31 25.28
CA THR A 127 -108.87 -15.03 25.80
C THR A 127 -107.67 -15.15 26.74
N ILE A 128 -107.26 -16.38 27.11
CA ILE A 128 -106.06 -16.67 27.89
C ILE A 128 -104.86 -16.80 26.93
N PRO A 129 -103.85 -15.90 26.95
CA PRO A 129 -102.83 -15.83 25.89
C PRO A 129 -101.94 -17.08 25.69
N ALA A 130 -101.89 -17.97 26.69
CA ALA A 130 -101.16 -19.23 26.68
C ALA A 130 -101.98 -20.43 26.18
N GLU A 131 -103.31 -20.33 26.17
CA GLU A 131 -104.24 -21.35 25.66
C GLU A 131 -104.76 -21.01 24.25
N GLY A 132 -104.82 -19.71 23.92
CA GLY A 132 -105.19 -19.19 22.60
C GLY A 132 -104.22 -19.55 21.47
N LYS A 133 -103.17 -20.35 21.71
CA LYS A 133 -102.10 -20.66 20.74
C LYS A 133 -101.51 -22.06 20.95
N LEU A 134 -101.53 -22.89 19.92
CA LEU A 134 -100.76 -24.13 19.82
C LEU A 134 -99.64 -23.96 18.79
N ASP A 135 -98.40 -24.28 19.19
CA ASP A 135 -97.20 -24.23 18.34
C ASP A 135 -96.64 -25.62 18.07
N ILE A 136 -96.34 -25.92 16.80
CA ILE A 136 -95.89 -27.22 16.29
C ILE A 136 -94.55 -27.03 15.58
N PRO A 137 -93.41 -27.46 16.15
CA PRO A 137 -92.09 -27.33 15.52
C PRO A 137 -91.93 -28.17 14.25
N LEU A 138 -91.23 -27.61 13.27
CA LEU A 138 -90.84 -28.26 12.02
C LEU A 138 -89.30 -28.32 11.97
N LEU A 139 -88.76 -29.53 11.92
CA LEU A 139 -87.33 -29.85 12.13
C LEU A 139 -86.74 -30.58 10.91
N THR A 140 -85.42 -30.52 10.72
CA THR A 140 -84.73 -31.06 9.54
C THR A 140 -83.40 -31.72 9.90
N GLN A 141 -82.99 -32.75 9.16
CA GLN A 141 -81.76 -33.53 9.36
C GLN A 141 -81.03 -33.83 8.03
N LEU A 142 -79.74 -34.19 8.11
CA LEU A 142 -78.87 -34.48 6.97
C LEU A 142 -78.60 -35.98 6.81
N ASN A 143 -78.38 -36.45 5.57
CA ASN A 143 -78.16 -37.86 5.25
C ASN A 143 -76.74 -38.34 5.65
N ASN A 144 -76.70 -39.49 6.32
CA ASN A 144 -75.55 -40.07 6.99
C ASN A 144 -75.47 -41.58 6.70
N GLN A 145 -75.10 -41.95 5.47
CA GLN A 145 -74.59 -43.28 5.11
C GLN A 145 -73.06 -43.28 5.28
N ARG A 146 -72.44 -44.37 5.75
CA ARG A 146 -71.00 -44.40 6.07
C ARG A 146 -70.41 -45.79 5.90
N LEU A 147 -69.68 -46.03 4.81
CA LEU A 147 -68.90 -47.26 4.63
C LEU A 147 -67.61 -47.20 5.45
N THR A 148 -67.36 -48.21 6.27
CA THR A 148 -66.07 -48.43 6.95
C THR A 148 -65.53 -49.80 6.52
N LEU A 149 -64.27 -49.85 6.07
CA LEU A 149 -63.57 -51.08 5.70
C LEU A 149 -62.50 -51.38 6.75
N THR A 150 -62.45 -52.62 7.25
CA THR A 150 -61.50 -53.04 8.28
C THR A 150 -60.86 -54.38 7.91
N PRO A 151 -59.52 -54.48 7.78
CA PRO A 151 -58.54 -53.38 7.84
C PRO A 151 -58.59 -52.50 6.56
N ASN A 152 -58.29 -51.21 6.71
CA ASN A 152 -58.00 -50.29 5.61
C ASN A 152 -56.80 -49.40 6.01
N PRO A 153 -55.65 -49.45 5.32
CA PRO A 153 -55.31 -50.33 4.19
C PRO A 153 -55.14 -51.81 4.61
N ALA A 154 -55.25 -52.72 3.64
CA ALA A 154 -54.97 -54.14 3.83
C ALA A 154 -53.48 -54.44 3.55
N ASN A 155 -52.66 -54.37 4.60
CA ASN A 155 -51.21 -54.57 4.53
C ASN A 155 -50.83 -55.99 4.97
N PHE A 156 -50.21 -56.74 4.05
CA PHE A 156 -49.76 -58.11 4.26
C PHE A 156 -48.38 -58.19 4.94
N GLY A 157 -47.57 -57.13 4.84
CA GLY A 157 -46.22 -57.06 5.38
C GLY A 157 -45.18 -57.78 4.51
N GLY A 158 -44.04 -58.11 5.11
CA GLY A 158 -43.00 -58.93 4.49
C GLY A 158 -43.28 -60.42 4.63
N LEU A 159 -43.19 -61.17 3.53
CA LEU A 159 -43.26 -62.63 3.47
C LEU A 159 -41.98 -63.21 2.87
N GLU A 160 -41.64 -64.46 3.19
CA GLU A 160 -40.49 -65.13 2.55
C GLU A 160 -40.82 -65.63 1.14
N GLU A 161 -39.80 -66.02 0.37
CA GLU A 161 -39.98 -66.44 -1.03
C GLU A 161 -40.85 -67.72 -1.11
N GLY A 162 -42.03 -67.61 -1.72
CA GLY A 162 -43.00 -68.70 -1.82
C GLY A 162 -44.01 -68.82 -0.66
N GLN A 163 -43.97 -67.95 0.36
CA GLN A 163 -45.02 -67.89 1.37
C GLN A 163 -46.27 -67.15 0.87
N GLU A 164 -47.45 -67.59 1.32
CA GLU A 164 -48.73 -66.95 1.03
C GLU A 164 -49.43 -66.48 2.31
N LYS A 165 -50.27 -65.44 2.20
CA LYS A 165 -51.05 -64.90 3.32
C LYS A 165 -52.40 -64.38 2.87
N GLU A 166 -53.43 -64.66 3.67
CA GLU A 166 -54.78 -64.15 3.44
C GLU A 166 -55.17 -63.11 4.51
N ILE A 167 -55.95 -62.11 4.10
CA ILE A 167 -56.59 -61.12 4.96
C ILE A 167 -58.08 -61.10 4.62
N GLU A 168 -58.92 -61.34 5.61
CA GLU A 168 -60.36 -61.07 5.53
C GLU A 168 -60.59 -59.56 5.77
N VAL A 169 -61.38 -58.94 4.90
CA VAL A 169 -61.79 -57.55 5.02
C VAL A 169 -63.29 -57.50 5.31
N VAL A 170 -63.66 -56.78 6.35
CA VAL A 170 -65.06 -56.54 6.74
C VAL A 170 -65.45 -55.13 6.31
N GLY A 171 -66.50 -55.02 5.49
CA GLY A 171 -67.12 -53.75 5.13
C GLY A 171 -68.42 -53.57 5.89
N LYS A 172 -68.58 -52.44 6.58
CA LYS A 172 -69.71 -52.17 7.46
C LYS A 172 -70.33 -50.81 7.16
N ASN A 173 -71.67 -50.74 7.17
CA ASN A 173 -72.35 -49.45 7.20
C ASN A 173 -72.48 -48.98 8.67
N GLU A 174 -71.70 -47.98 9.06
CA GLU A 174 -71.79 -47.34 10.38
C GLU A 174 -72.61 -46.04 10.34
N GLY A 175 -73.32 -45.81 9.24
CA GLY A 175 -74.27 -44.72 9.07
C GLY A 175 -75.62 -44.99 9.74
N ARG A 176 -76.49 -43.98 9.72
CA ARG A 176 -77.91 -44.08 10.12
C ARG A 176 -78.85 -44.25 8.92
N ALA A 177 -78.37 -44.03 7.69
CA ALA A 177 -79.08 -44.30 6.45
C ALA A 177 -78.57 -45.59 5.78
N VAL A 178 -79.38 -46.17 4.90
CA VAL A 178 -79.03 -47.37 4.12
C VAL A 178 -77.96 -47.03 3.09
N LEU A 179 -76.84 -47.75 3.12
CA LEU A 179 -75.73 -47.60 2.17
C LEU A 179 -76.02 -48.43 0.92
N ASN A 180 -75.89 -47.82 -0.25
CA ASN A 180 -76.14 -48.46 -1.54
C ASN A 180 -74.85 -48.50 -2.36
N ILE A 181 -74.16 -49.65 -2.41
CA ILE A 181 -72.91 -49.83 -3.15
C ILE A 181 -73.25 -50.30 -4.57
N GLU A 182 -73.01 -49.45 -5.57
CA GLU A 182 -73.33 -49.73 -6.98
C GLU A 182 -72.26 -50.61 -7.65
N LYS A 183 -70.99 -50.46 -7.25
CA LYS A 183 -69.86 -51.19 -7.84
C LYS A 183 -68.74 -51.48 -6.83
N ILE A 184 -68.17 -52.68 -6.91
CA ILE A 184 -66.92 -53.07 -6.24
C ILE A 184 -66.01 -53.70 -7.30
N GLU A 185 -64.81 -53.17 -7.49
CA GLU A 185 -63.84 -53.69 -8.46
C GLU A 185 -62.39 -53.52 -7.99
N LYS A 186 -61.45 -54.30 -8.55
CA LYS A 186 -60.03 -54.03 -8.36
C LYS A 186 -59.59 -52.89 -9.28
N ASP A 187 -58.68 -52.05 -8.82
CA ASP A 187 -58.02 -51.06 -9.69
C ASP A 187 -57.16 -51.77 -10.75
N ALA A 188 -57.07 -51.19 -11.94
CA ALA A 188 -56.35 -51.75 -13.08
C ALA A 188 -54.83 -51.90 -12.86
N SER A 189 -54.23 -51.12 -11.94
CA SER A 189 -52.82 -51.22 -11.56
C SER A 189 -52.52 -52.27 -10.48
N THR A 190 -53.55 -52.94 -9.94
CA THR A 190 -53.40 -53.96 -8.88
C THR A 190 -52.52 -55.12 -9.33
N SER A 191 -51.41 -55.33 -8.63
CA SER A 191 -50.44 -56.40 -8.92
C SER A 191 -51.12 -57.78 -8.99
N PRO A 192 -50.74 -58.66 -9.93
CA PRO A 192 -51.22 -60.05 -9.98
C PRO A 192 -50.81 -60.88 -8.75
N ALA A 193 -49.93 -60.36 -7.90
CA ALA A 193 -49.63 -60.90 -6.58
C ALA A 193 -50.85 -60.93 -5.63
N PHE A 194 -51.86 -60.08 -5.87
CA PHE A 194 -53.13 -60.07 -5.15
C PHE A 194 -54.21 -60.85 -5.90
N THR A 195 -54.80 -61.83 -5.21
CA THR A 195 -55.90 -62.66 -5.71
C THR A 195 -57.07 -62.66 -4.72
N PHE A 196 -58.26 -63.05 -5.19
CA PHE A 196 -59.51 -63.00 -4.42
C PHE A 196 -60.13 -64.40 -4.40
N PRO A 197 -59.80 -65.25 -3.41
CA PRO A 197 -60.17 -66.67 -3.43
C PRO A 197 -61.68 -66.92 -3.51
N ASP A 198 -62.45 -66.12 -2.78
CA ASP A 198 -63.92 -66.19 -2.74
C ASP A 198 -64.59 -65.20 -3.73
N GLY A 199 -63.80 -64.51 -4.56
CA GLY A 199 -64.25 -63.38 -5.39
C GLY A 199 -64.38 -62.05 -4.64
N LEU A 200 -64.93 -61.04 -5.32
CA LEU A 200 -65.37 -59.78 -4.72
C LEU A 200 -66.90 -59.80 -4.50
N PRO A 201 -67.45 -59.05 -3.52
CA PRO A 201 -68.90 -59.04 -3.29
C PRO A 201 -69.68 -58.54 -4.50
N THR A 202 -70.77 -59.23 -4.83
CA THR A 202 -71.65 -58.90 -5.96
C THR A 202 -72.39 -57.59 -5.74
N THR A 203 -72.45 -56.72 -6.75
CA THR A 203 -73.18 -55.44 -6.73
C THR A 203 -74.31 -55.38 -7.78
N PRO A 204 -75.34 -54.52 -7.63
CA PRO A 204 -75.56 -53.58 -6.54
C PRO A 204 -75.82 -54.27 -5.18
N LEU A 205 -75.25 -53.70 -4.12
CA LEU A 205 -75.28 -54.24 -2.75
C LEU A 205 -75.85 -53.19 -1.79
N GLU A 206 -77.02 -53.49 -1.22
CA GLU A 206 -77.63 -52.70 -0.15
C GLU A 206 -77.09 -53.17 1.21
N VAL A 207 -76.71 -52.23 2.08
CA VAL A 207 -76.20 -52.50 3.43
C VAL A 207 -76.89 -51.58 4.44
N LYS A 208 -77.71 -52.15 5.33
CA LYS A 208 -78.51 -51.39 6.31
C LYS A 208 -77.65 -50.82 7.44
N PRO A 209 -78.14 -49.81 8.19
CA PRO A 209 -77.45 -49.28 9.37
C PRO A 209 -77.00 -50.38 10.34
N GLY A 210 -75.69 -50.48 10.57
CA GLY A 210 -75.04 -51.50 11.41
C GLY A 210 -74.69 -52.82 10.72
N GLU A 211 -75.22 -53.09 9.53
CA GLU A 211 -74.98 -54.33 8.77
C GLU A 211 -73.57 -54.38 8.16
N SER A 212 -73.07 -55.59 7.87
CA SER A 212 -71.71 -55.82 7.37
C SER A 212 -71.64 -56.92 6.33
N PHE A 213 -70.78 -56.74 5.32
CA PHE A 213 -70.36 -57.73 4.33
C PHE A 213 -68.87 -58.07 4.52
N LYS A 214 -68.40 -59.13 3.87
CA LYS A 214 -67.02 -59.63 3.96
C LYS A 214 -66.50 -60.13 2.62
N PHE A 215 -65.19 -60.12 2.45
CA PHE A 215 -64.47 -60.82 1.38
C PHE A 215 -63.01 -61.08 1.80
N LYS A 216 -62.32 -62.00 1.13
CA LYS A 216 -60.89 -62.30 1.38
C LYS A 216 -59.99 -61.79 0.26
N ILE A 217 -58.79 -61.40 0.64
CA ILE A 217 -57.69 -61.03 -0.26
C ILE A 217 -56.50 -61.93 0.07
N LYS A 218 -55.93 -62.57 -0.93
CA LYS A 218 -54.75 -63.43 -0.83
C LYS A 218 -53.56 -62.79 -1.51
N PHE A 219 -52.42 -62.76 -0.83
CA PHE A 219 -51.16 -62.23 -1.32
C PHE A 219 -50.10 -63.34 -1.41
N ILE A 220 -49.39 -63.38 -2.54
CA ILE A 220 -48.20 -64.20 -2.76
C ILE A 220 -47.13 -63.27 -3.38
N PRO A 221 -45.97 -63.03 -2.73
CA PRO A 221 -45.02 -62.03 -3.17
C PRO A 221 -44.35 -62.46 -4.48
N THR A 222 -44.37 -61.60 -5.51
CA THR A 222 -43.83 -61.97 -6.83
C THR A 222 -42.45 -61.39 -7.11
N GLN A 223 -42.06 -60.31 -6.42
CA GLN A 223 -40.80 -59.57 -6.67
C GLN A 223 -40.20 -58.95 -5.41
N ARG A 224 -38.97 -58.41 -5.53
CA ARG A 224 -38.26 -57.67 -4.47
C ARG A 224 -38.73 -56.22 -4.24
N LYS A 225 -39.78 -55.78 -4.92
CA LYS A 225 -40.42 -54.47 -4.72
C LYS A 225 -41.71 -54.67 -3.92
N PRO A 226 -42.25 -53.61 -3.27
CA PRO A 226 -43.61 -53.67 -2.77
C PRO A 226 -44.57 -53.95 -3.94
N ASP A 227 -45.26 -55.08 -3.85
CA ASP A 227 -46.44 -55.37 -4.64
C ASP A 227 -47.57 -54.50 -4.06
N LEU A 228 -48.21 -53.69 -4.93
CA LEU A 228 -49.24 -52.72 -4.56
C LEU A 228 -50.53 -52.97 -5.35
N GLY A 229 -51.64 -52.49 -4.82
CA GLY A 229 -52.93 -52.50 -5.51
C GLY A 229 -54.02 -51.75 -4.77
N ALA A 230 -55.24 -51.82 -5.29
CA ALA A 230 -56.40 -51.17 -4.67
C ALA A 230 -57.71 -51.87 -5.03
N ILE A 231 -58.69 -51.76 -4.13
CA ILE A 231 -60.09 -52.10 -4.41
C ILE A 231 -60.92 -50.82 -4.30
N LEU A 232 -61.78 -50.62 -5.29
CA LEU A 232 -62.57 -49.42 -5.55
C LEU A 232 -64.05 -49.71 -5.26
N PHE A 233 -64.67 -48.87 -4.44
CA PHE A 233 -66.06 -48.96 -4.03
C PHE A 233 -66.80 -47.71 -4.49
N THR A 234 -67.87 -47.86 -5.27
CA THR A 234 -68.73 -46.77 -5.73
C THR A 234 -70.12 -46.93 -5.13
N CYS A 235 -70.70 -45.86 -4.57
CA CYS A 235 -71.97 -45.87 -3.88
C CYS A 235 -72.90 -44.76 -4.37
N LYS A 236 -74.20 -45.06 -4.38
CA LYS A 236 -75.22 -44.06 -4.70
C LYS A 236 -75.22 -42.96 -3.62
N GLY A 237 -74.75 -41.77 -3.98
CA GLY A 237 -74.57 -40.65 -3.04
C GLY A 237 -73.26 -40.65 -2.24
N GLY A 238 -72.25 -41.42 -2.67
CA GLY A 238 -70.91 -41.42 -2.09
C GLY A 238 -70.72 -42.41 -0.93
N CYS A 239 -69.65 -43.19 -0.95
CA CYS A 239 -69.28 -44.15 0.10
C CYS A 239 -68.54 -43.49 1.27
N ALA A 240 -67.78 -42.41 0.98
CA ALA A 240 -66.71 -41.90 1.84
C ALA A 240 -67.21 -41.09 3.07
N PRO A 241 -66.74 -41.40 4.30
CA PRO A 241 -67.24 -40.75 5.51
C PRO A 241 -66.21 -39.86 6.23
N GLU A 242 -66.40 -38.55 6.17
CA GLU A 242 -66.03 -37.60 7.26
C GLU A 242 -66.53 -36.17 7.00
N ASP A 243 -66.86 -35.83 5.74
CA ASP A 243 -67.41 -34.52 5.38
C ASP A 243 -68.96 -34.50 5.35
N PRO A 244 -69.63 -33.56 6.05
CA PRO A 244 -71.07 -33.33 5.92
C PRO A 244 -71.49 -32.75 4.56
N ASN A 245 -70.58 -32.14 3.78
CA ASN A 245 -70.83 -31.65 2.42
C ASN A 245 -70.88 -32.83 1.42
N PRO A 246 -72.01 -33.08 0.73
CA PRO A 246 -72.12 -34.17 -0.25
C PRO A 246 -71.07 -34.10 -1.37
N ASN A 247 -70.69 -32.89 -1.79
CA ASN A 247 -69.74 -32.68 -2.88
C ASN A 247 -68.30 -33.13 -2.58
N ASN A 248 -67.97 -33.33 -1.30
CA ASN A 248 -66.66 -33.82 -0.86
C ASN A 248 -66.62 -35.33 -0.60
N ARG A 249 -67.77 -36.03 -0.68
CA ARG A 249 -67.86 -37.50 -0.57
C ARG A 249 -67.46 -38.15 -1.88
N LYS A 250 -66.15 -38.21 -2.14
CA LYS A 250 -65.59 -38.70 -3.40
C LYS A 250 -65.65 -40.23 -3.50
N ASP A 251 -66.24 -40.69 -4.58
CA ASP A 251 -66.11 -42.05 -5.07
C ASP A 251 -65.09 -42.13 -6.24
N PRO A 252 -64.44 -43.29 -6.44
CA PRO A 252 -64.55 -44.49 -5.63
C PRO A 252 -63.80 -44.39 -4.28
N TYR A 253 -64.46 -44.79 -3.20
CA TYR A 253 -63.79 -45.01 -1.92
C TYR A 253 -62.81 -46.19 -2.07
N THR A 254 -61.60 -46.03 -1.56
CA THR A 254 -60.46 -46.90 -1.89
C THR A 254 -59.99 -47.69 -0.67
N LEU A 255 -59.71 -48.97 -0.91
CA LEU A 255 -58.95 -49.85 -0.02
C LEU A 255 -57.58 -50.15 -0.65
N PRO A 256 -56.48 -49.53 -0.20
CA PRO A 256 -55.15 -49.84 -0.68
C PRO A 256 -54.65 -51.20 -0.18
N LEU A 257 -53.90 -51.91 -1.02
CA LEU A 257 -53.27 -53.20 -0.77
C LEU A 257 -51.75 -53.06 -0.83
N SER A 258 -51.02 -53.72 0.07
CA SER A 258 -49.55 -53.73 0.04
C SER A 258 -48.91 -54.98 0.64
N GLY A 259 -47.82 -55.45 0.03
CA GLY A 259 -47.00 -56.55 0.55
C GLY A 259 -45.59 -56.53 -0.05
N THR A 260 -44.61 -57.14 0.62
CA THR A 260 -43.21 -57.22 0.17
C THR A 260 -42.63 -58.62 0.38
N ILE A 261 -41.52 -58.93 -0.28
CA ILE A 261 -40.65 -60.03 0.13
C ILE A 261 -39.71 -59.61 1.27
N ALA A 262 -39.36 -60.53 2.17
CA ALA A 262 -38.39 -60.34 3.23
C ALA A 262 -36.96 -60.64 2.75
N VAL A 263 -35.98 -59.80 3.13
CA VAL A 263 -34.54 -59.99 2.82
C VAL A 263 -33.67 -59.59 4.03
N PRO A 264 -32.48 -60.19 4.23
CA PRO A 264 -31.54 -59.78 5.27
C PRO A 264 -30.81 -58.48 4.89
N SER A 265 -30.32 -57.74 5.88
CA SER A 265 -29.56 -56.50 5.64
C SER A 265 -28.51 -56.23 6.72
N ILE A 266 -27.22 -56.23 6.36
CA ILE A 266 -26.11 -56.11 7.32
C ILE A 266 -25.76 -54.65 7.65
N GLU A 267 -25.85 -54.26 8.91
CA GLU A 267 -25.27 -53.02 9.44
C GLU A 267 -24.07 -53.35 10.31
N VAL A 268 -22.93 -52.68 10.09
CA VAL A 268 -21.71 -52.86 10.87
C VAL A 268 -21.26 -51.52 11.43
N THR A 269 -21.13 -51.43 12.76
CA THR A 269 -20.85 -50.15 13.44
C THR A 269 -19.87 -50.34 14.61
N PRO A 270 -18.77 -49.57 14.68
CA PRO A 270 -18.20 -48.71 13.63
C PRO A 270 -17.50 -49.54 12.54
N GLN A 271 -17.38 -48.99 11.32
CA GLN A 271 -16.57 -49.57 10.23
C GLN A 271 -15.07 -49.23 10.35
N GLN A 272 -14.67 -48.49 11.39
CA GLN A 272 -13.27 -48.25 11.74
C GLN A 272 -13.07 -48.36 13.25
N ILE A 273 -12.05 -49.09 13.67
CA ILE A 273 -11.57 -49.14 15.05
C ILE A 273 -10.15 -48.58 15.08
N ASP A 274 -10.00 -47.39 15.65
CA ASP A 274 -8.70 -46.88 16.10
C ASP A 274 -8.50 -47.28 17.56
N PHE A 275 -7.44 -48.05 17.86
CA PHE A 275 -7.04 -48.42 19.20
C PHE A 275 -6.26 -47.31 19.93
N GLY A 276 -5.80 -46.29 19.20
CA GLY A 276 -4.96 -45.22 19.72
C GLY A 276 -3.53 -45.69 19.99
N PHE A 277 -2.89 -45.04 20.97
CA PHE A 277 -1.57 -45.44 21.46
C PHE A 277 -1.72 -46.49 22.58
N VAL A 278 -1.03 -47.62 22.44
CA VAL A 278 -1.04 -48.72 23.41
C VAL A 278 0.40 -49.13 23.72
N ALA A 279 0.74 -49.25 25.00
CA ALA A 279 2.11 -49.56 25.42
C ALA A 279 2.56 -50.95 24.93
N SER A 280 3.80 -51.06 24.48
CA SER A 280 4.34 -52.31 23.92
C SER A 280 4.14 -53.50 24.88
N GLY A 281 3.64 -54.61 24.36
CA GLY A 281 3.35 -55.84 25.10
C GLY A 281 2.01 -55.86 25.84
N THR A 282 1.38 -54.70 26.08
CA THR A 282 0.04 -54.60 26.70
C THR A 282 -1.08 -54.82 25.68
N THR A 283 -2.25 -55.26 26.14
CA THR A 283 -3.40 -55.59 25.28
C THR A 283 -4.58 -54.66 25.56
N VAL A 284 -5.18 -54.09 24.51
CA VAL A 284 -6.45 -53.36 24.57
C VAL A 284 -7.48 -54.06 23.70
N SER A 285 -8.72 -54.18 24.16
CA SER A 285 -9.83 -54.77 23.39
C SER A 285 -10.84 -53.69 23.02
N LYS A 286 -11.35 -53.74 21.78
CA LYS A 286 -12.46 -52.90 21.29
C LYS A 286 -13.42 -53.75 20.46
N THR A 287 -14.66 -53.33 20.37
CA THR A 287 -15.75 -54.09 19.74
C THR A 287 -16.37 -53.35 18.57
N PHE A 288 -16.78 -54.09 17.54
CA PHE A 288 -17.77 -53.63 16.57
C PHE A 288 -19.05 -54.46 16.70
N LYS A 289 -20.17 -53.89 16.26
CA LYS A 289 -21.50 -54.50 16.28
C LYS A 289 -21.92 -54.82 14.85
N ILE A 290 -22.37 -56.05 14.61
CA ILE A 290 -23.09 -56.46 13.42
C ILE A 290 -24.57 -56.52 13.78
N LYS A 291 -25.46 -55.89 13.02
CA LYS A 291 -26.91 -55.90 13.22
C LYS A 291 -27.61 -56.30 11.92
N ASN A 292 -28.68 -57.09 12.03
CA ASN A 292 -29.59 -57.31 10.92
C ASN A 292 -30.69 -56.25 10.93
N ASN A 293 -30.72 -55.38 9.92
CA ASN A 293 -31.79 -54.42 9.66
C ASN A 293 -32.81 -54.93 8.63
N GLY A 294 -32.61 -56.14 8.12
CA GLY A 294 -33.51 -56.81 7.18
C GLY A 294 -34.70 -57.48 7.85
N GLY A 295 -35.64 -57.93 7.01
CA GLY A 295 -36.84 -58.67 7.43
C GLY A 295 -36.66 -60.20 7.44
N ALA A 296 -35.58 -60.72 6.86
CA ALA A 296 -35.23 -62.15 6.88
C ALA A 296 -33.85 -62.38 7.53
N GLU A 297 -33.52 -63.63 7.85
CA GLU A 297 -32.32 -63.99 8.63
C GLU A 297 -30.98 -63.71 7.91
N LEU A 298 -30.09 -63.01 8.61
CA LEU A 298 -28.77 -62.65 8.13
C LEU A 298 -27.75 -63.71 8.57
N ASN A 299 -27.40 -64.61 7.66
CA ASN A 299 -26.31 -65.56 7.85
C ASN A 299 -24.97 -64.88 7.53
N ILE A 300 -24.04 -64.93 8.48
CA ILE A 300 -22.64 -64.55 8.31
C ILE A 300 -21.82 -65.83 8.11
N SER A 301 -21.29 -66.03 6.90
CA SER A 301 -20.54 -67.24 6.57
C SER A 301 -19.16 -67.24 7.22
N GLN A 302 -18.45 -66.11 7.18
CA GLN A 302 -17.12 -65.95 7.81
C GLN A 302 -16.84 -64.52 8.27
N ILE A 303 -16.17 -64.39 9.42
CA ILE A 303 -15.52 -63.18 9.94
C ILE A 303 -14.04 -63.51 10.14
N THR A 304 -13.16 -62.84 9.40
CA THR A 304 -11.72 -63.13 9.37
C THR A 304 -10.87 -61.88 9.14
N PHE A 305 -9.56 -61.96 9.38
CA PHE A 305 -8.65 -60.87 9.02
C PHE A 305 -8.35 -60.89 7.51
N LYS A 306 -8.37 -59.71 6.89
CA LYS A 306 -7.94 -59.51 5.51
C LYS A 306 -6.43 -59.83 5.39
N PRO A 307 -5.99 -60.56 4.35
CA PRO A 307 -4.57 -60.81 4.11
C PRO A 307 -3.74 -59.51 4.11
N GLY A 308 -2.58 -59.54 4.77
CA GLY A 308 -1.73 -58.36 4.99
C GLY A 308 -2.04 -57.55 6.26
N SER A 309 -3.04 -57.93 7.05
CA SER A 309 -3.27 -57.35 8.38
C SER A 309 -2.12 -57.66 9.36
N SER A 310 -1.75 -56.70 10.21
CA SER A 310 -0.72 -56.90 11.23
C SER A 310 -1.13 -57.93 12.29
N GLY A 311 -0.24 -58.87 12.60
CA GLY A 311 -0.38 -59.83 13.70
C GLY A 311 -0.37 -59.22 15.11
N ALA A 312 -0.28 -57.89 15.23
CA ALA A 312 -0.60 -57.18 16.48
C ALA A 312 -2.12 -57.13 16.76
N PHE A 313 -2.98 -57.40 15.77
CA PHE A 313 -4.42 -57.58 15.97
C PHE A 313 -4.76 -59.06 16.17
N ILE A 314 -5.63 -59.35 17.15
CA ILE A 314 -5.98 -60.71 17.56
C ILE A 314 -7.49 -60.82 17.74
N MET A 315 -8.10 -61.77 17.04
CA MET A 315 -9.47 -62.26 17.24
C MET A 315 -9.54 -63.70 16.72
N PRO A 316 -10.48 -64.55 17.18
CA PRO A 316 -10.75 -65.83 16.52
C PRO A 316 -11.44 -65.59 15.17
N THR A 317 -11.18 -66.47 14.19
CA THR A 317 -12.09 -66.62 13.04
C THR A 317 -13.45 -67.06 13.57
N LEU A 318 -14.53 -66.47 13.05
CA LEU A 318 -15.90 -66.84 13.39
C LEU A 318 -16.66 -67.20 12.12
N GLU A 319 -17.41 -68.29 12.12
CA GLU A 319 -18.10 -68.82 10.94
C GLU A 319 -19.51 -69.26 11.31
N ASN A 320 -20.42 -69.26 10.34
CA ASN A 320 -21.82 -69.68 10.48
C ASN A 320 -22.54 -68.99 11.66
N ILE A 321 -22.57 -67.65 11.66
CA ILE A 321 -23.33 -66.87 12.66
C ILE A 321 -24.62 -66.37 12.02
N ASP A 322 -25.75 -66.89 12.48
CA ASP A 322 -27.07 -66.36 12.13
C ASP A 322 -27.49 -65.19 13.02
N ILE A 323 -28.12 -64.19 12.41
CA ILE A 323 -28.63 -62.99 13.06
C ILE A 323 -30.07 -62.73 12.59
N ALA A 324 -31.03 -63.13 13.42
CA ALA A 324 -32.46 -62.89 13.20
C ALA A 324 -32.80 -61.40 12.95
N PRO A 325 -33.93 -61.08 12.27
CA PRO A 325 -34.38 -59.72 12.02
C PRO A 325 -34.35 -58.81 13.25
N GLY A 326 -33.74 -57.63 13.13
CA GLY A 326 -33.57 -56.65 14.21
C GLY A 326 -32.49 -56.99 15.26
N ALA A 327 -32.03 -58.25 15.33
CA ALA A 327 -31.04 -58.71 16.28
C ALA A 327 -29.61 -58.27 15.92
N SER A 328 -28.64 -58.52 16.82
CA SER A 328 -27.26 -58.11 16.62
C SER A 328 -26.23 -58.93 17.38
N LYS A 329 -25.07 -59.15 16.77
CA LYS A 329 -23.85 -59.74 17.35
C LYS A 329 -22.84 -58.64 17.65
N GLN A 330 -22.06 -58.79 18.73
CA GLN A 330 -20.83 -58.00 18.92
C GLN A 330 -19.61 -58.89 18.68
N VAL A 331 -18.58 -58.32 18.06
CA VAL A 331 -17.28 -58.98 17.80
C VAL A 331 -16.20 -58.14 18.47
N ALA A 332 -15.36 -58.80 19.27
CA ALA A 332 -14.23 -58.17 19.96
C ALA A 332 -12.94 -58.41 19.18
N VAL A 333 -12.20 -57.33 18.94
CA VAL A 333 -10.84 -57.36 18.39
C VAL A 333 -9.88 -56.85 19.47
N GLN A 334 -8.83 -57.61 19.73
CA GLN A 334 -7.74 -57.21 20.61
C GLN A 334 -6.59 -56.61 19.80
N TYR A 335 -5.88 -55.65 20.38
CA TYR A 335 -4.66 -55.07 19.85
C TYR A 335 -3.56 -55.17 20.90
N ARG A 336 -2.44 -55.79 20.53
CA ARG A 336 -1.26 -56.03 21.37
C ARG A 336 0.03 -55.68 20.61
N PRO A 337 0.47 -54.40 20.60
CA PRO A 337 1.65 -53.99 19.86
C PRO A 337 2.95 -54.61 20.36
N SER A 338 3.85 -54.91 19.42
CA SER A 338 5.29 -55.05 19.66
C SER A 338 6.01 -53.72 19.39
N ILE A 339 7.35 -53.71 19.45
CA ILE A 339 8.12 -52.49 19.77
C ILE A 339 8.12 -51.42 18.65
N VAL A 340 8.06 -51.76 17.35
CA VAL A 340 8.11 -50.76 16.26
C VAL A 340 7.29 -51.13 15.01
N ILE A 341 6.09 -50.54 14.84
CA ILE A 341 5.51 -49.96 13.59
C ILE A 341 4.11 -49.37 13.88
N GLU A 342 3.56 -48.56 12.96
CA GLU A 342 2.11 -48.28 12.92
C GLU A 342 1.39 -49.54 12.42
N ASN A 343 0.47 -50.08 13.23
CA ASN A 343 -0.21 -51.33 12.94
C ASN A 343 -1.54 -51.07 12.24
N LYS A 344 -1.72 -51.71 11.07
CA LYS A 344 -2.94 -51.65 10.27
C LYS A 344 -3.44 -53.05 9.91
N GLY A 345 -4.73 -53.15 9.67
CA GLY A 345 -5.38 -54.38 9.23
C GLY A 345 -6.86 -54.12 8.93
N ALA A 346 -7.57 -55.15 8.49
CA ALA A 346 -9.02 -55.09 8.33
C ALA A 346 -9.66 -56.43 8.71
N VAL A 347 -10.86 -56.37 9.26
CA VAL A 347 -11.74 -57.54 9.41
C VAL A 347 -12.68 -57.58 8.21
N VAL A 348 -12.78 -58.72 7.54
CA VAL A 348 -13.75 -58.98 6.48
C VAL A 348 -14.91 -59.78 7.07
N ILE A 349 -16.14 -59.43 6.70
CA ILE A 349 -17.38 -60.05 7.14
C ILE A 349 -18.15 -60.46 5.88
N GLU A 350 -18.21 -61.77 5.59
CA GLU A 350 -18.96 -62.34 4.47
C GLU A 350 -20.36 -62.79 4.92
N SER A 351 -21.39 -62.50 4.13
CA SER A 351 -22.79 -62.67 4.53
C SER A 351 -23.76 -62.88 3.36
N ASN A 352 -24.98 -63.30 3.69
CA ASN A 352 -26.08 -63.46 2.74
C ASN A 352 -26.83 -62.15 2.36
N ASP A 353 -26.44 -60.96 2.85
CA ASP A 353 -27.03 -59.67 2.41
C ASP A 353 -26.82 -59.51 0.89
N PRO A 354 -27.91 -59.52 0.06
CA PRO A 354 -27.75 -59.47 -1.39
C PRO A 354 -27.15 -58.18 -1.93
N SER A 355 -27.20 -57.09 -1.15
CA SER A 355 -26.64 -55.77 -1.46
C SER A 355 -25.18 -55.60 -0.99
N ARG A 356 -24.80 -56.27 0.12
CA ARG A 356 -23.50 -56.09 0.80
C ARG A 356 -22.99 -57.43 1.33
N LYS A 357 -22.71 -58.34 0.39
CA LYS A 357 -22.19 -59.68 0.68
C LYS A 357 -20.91 -59.63 1.54
N SER A 358 -20.01 -58.69 1.27
CA SER A 358 -18.78 -58.47 2.02
C SER A 358 -18.76 -57.07 2.65
N VAL A 359 -18.34 -56.96 3.91
CA VAL A 359 -18.14 -55.68 4.62
C VAL A 359 -16.80 -55.68 5.35
N GLU A 360 -16.02 -54.61 5.20
CA GLU A 360 -14.73 -54.43 5.91
C GLU A 360 -14.85 -53.51 7.13
N VAL A 361 -14.18 -53.87 8.23
CA VAL A 361 -13.92 -53.01 9.39
C VAL A 361 -12.42 -52.71 9.47
N GLN A 362 -12.04 -51.45 9.27
CA GLN A 362 -10.64 -51.03 9.23
C GLN A 362 -10.05 -50.89 10.64
N LEU A 363 -8.86 -51.45 10.87
CA LEU A 363 -8.17 -51.46 12.16
C LEU A 363 -6.90 -50.61 12.11
N ASN A 364 -6.74 -49.73 13.08
CA ASN A 364 -5.53 -48.90 13.26
C ASN A 364 -5.08 -48.94 14.72
N GLY A 365 -3.77 -48.96 14.96
CA GLY A 365 -3.21 -48.90 16.30
C GLY A 365 -1.74 -48.47 16.29
N LYS A 366 -1.30 -47.80 17.35
CA LYS A 366 0.06 -47.26 17.50
C LYS A 366 0.70 -47.78 18.79
N VAL A 367 2.03 -47.90 18.78
CA VAL A 367 2.80 -48.15 19.99
C VAL A 367 2.85 -46.84 20.79
N SER A 368 2.49 -46.88 22.07
CA SER A 368 2.70 -45.74 22.99
C SER A 368 4.19 -45.62 23.30
N ALA A 369 4.79 -44.51 22.90
CA ALA A 369 6.24 -44.30 22.92
C ALA A 369 6.59 -42.80 22.76
N PRO A 370 7.74 -42.35 23.32
CA PRO A 370 8.29 -41.06 22.95
C PRO A 370 8.80 -41.12 21.51
N LYS A 371 8.60 -40.04 20.74
CA LYS A 371 9.03 -40.02 19.33
C LYS A 371 9.74 -38.72 18.99
N ILE A 372 11.02 -38.81 18.63
CA ILE A 372 11.85 -37.65 18.28
C ILE A 372 11.60 -37.23 16.83
N GLN A 373 11.38 -35.94 16.62
CA GLN A 373 11.49 -35.29 15.32
C GLN A 373 12.52 -34.17 15.43
N VAL A 374 13.62 -34.29 14.68
CA VAL A 374 14.62 -33.23 14.53
C VAL A 374 14.42 -32.55 13.18
N THR A 375 14.35 -31.22 13.14
CA THR A 375 14.14 -30.49 11.89
C THR A 375 14.92 -29.17 11.87
N PRO A 376 15.73 -28.89 10.83
CA PRO A 376 16.10 -29.78 9.72
C PRO A 376 17.11 -30.86 10.14
N THR A 377 17.26 -31.93 9.35
CA THR A 377 18.29 -32.98 9.54
C THR A 377 19.64 -32.64 8.89
N LYS A 378 19.76 -31.47 8.25
CA LYS A 378 21.02 -30.90 7.76
C LYS A 378 21.10 -29.40 8.10
N LEU A 379 22.20 -28.97 8.70
CA LEU A 379 22.56 -27.56 8.86
C LEU A 379 23.60 -27.17 7.80
N ALA A 380 23.10 -26.53 6.73
CA ALA A 380 23.94 -25.96 5.68
C ALA A 380 24.30 -24.50 6.04
N PHE A 381 25.46 -24.31 6.65
CA PHE A 381 26.00 -22.97 6.92
C PHE A 381 26.38 -22.25 5.62
N GLY A 382 26.81 -23.01 4.61
CA GLY A 382 27.22 -22.46 3.31
C GLY A 382 28.44 -21.55 3.46
N LYS A 383 28.62 -20.63 2.51
CA LYS A 383 29.75 -19.69 2.50
C LYS A 383 29.66 -18.72 3.68
N ALA A 384 30.62 -18.78 4.61
CA ALA A 384 30.64 -17.96 5.82
C ALA A 384 32.02 -17.27 6.02
N PRO A 385 32.09 -15.93 6.09
CA PRO A 385 33.34 -15.20 6.32
C PRO A 385 33.63 -14.90 7.80
N VAL A 386 32.68 -15.21 8.68
CA VAL A 386 32.71 -15.01 10.15
C VAL A 386 31.77 -16.03 10.81
N LYS A 387 31.80 -16.11 12.15
CA LYS A 387 30.89 -16.92 12.99
C LYS A 387 29.43 -16.85 12.50
N LYS A 388 28.83 -18.02 12.26
CA LYS A 388 27.43 -18.20 11.89
C LYS A 388 26.77 -19.22 12.82
N ILE A 389 25.51 -18.99 13.19
CA ILE A 389 24.74 -19.89 14.06
C ILE A 389 23.52 -20.39 13.28
N LEU A 390 23.25 -21.69 13.36
CA LEU A 390 22.03 -22.31 12.84
C LEU A 390 21.52 -23.32 13.87
N CYS A 391 20.20 -23.46 13.98
CA CYS A 391 19.58 -24.31 14.99
C CYS A 391 18.69 -25.38 14.37
N VAL A 392 18.65 -26.55 15.02
CA VAL A 392 17.59 -27.53 14.81
C VAL A 392 16.52 -27.37 15.89
N THR A 393 15.27 -27.61 15.52
CA THR A 393 14.20 -27.84 16.49
C THR A 393 14.13 -29.33 16.78
N ILE A 394 14.12 -29.69 18.06
CA ILE A 394 13.88 -31.05 18.54
C ILE A 394 12.47 -31.05 19.12
N ALA A 395 11.59 -31.89 18.58
CA ALA A 395 10.21 -32.02 19.02
C ALA A 395 9.91 -33.46 19.45
N ASN A 396 9.05 -33.60 20.46
CA ASN A 396 8.41 -34.86 20.80
C ASN A 396 7.05 -34.95 20.12
N VAL A 397 6.95 -35.79 19.09
CA VAL A 397 5.71 -36.10 18.36
C VAL A 397 5.14 -37.47 18.75
N GLY A 398 5.61 -38.01 19.88
CA GLY A 398 5.05 -39.18 20.57
C GLY A 398 4.13 -38.78 21.72
N ASP A 399 3.53 -39.78 22.35
CA ASP A 399 2.55 -39.64 23.44
C ASP A 399 3.15 -39.85 24.84
N GLN A 400 4.42 -40.26 24.93
CA GLN A 400 5.18 -40.40 26.18
C GLN A 400 6.34 -39.37 26.26
N PRO A 401 6.86 -39.02 27.46
CA PRO A 401 7.95 -38.06 27.61
C PRO A 401 9.26 -38.51 26.93
N LEU A 402 9.74 -37.68 26.00
CA LEU A 402 11.00 -37.88 25.28
C LEU A 402 12.16 -37.34 26.11
N GLU A 403 13.00 -38.24 26.60
CA GLU A 403 14.26 -37.89 27.24
C GLU A 403 15.37 -37.81 26.19
N VAL A 404 15.99 -36.64 26.08
CA VAL A 404 17.11 -36.37 25.19
C VAL A 404 18.37 -36.20 26.03
N SER A 405 19.36 -37.05 25.76
CA SER A 405 20.68 -36.96 26.39
C SER A 405 21.45 -35.75 25.84
N PRO A 406 22.45 -35.21 26.58
CA PRO A 406 23.36 -34.19 26.09
C PRO A 406 23.85 -34.49 24.67
N ALA A 407 23.48 -33.61 23.73
CA ALA A 407 23.88 -33.73 22.34
C ALA A 407 25.37 -33.40 22.18
N GLN A 408 26.02 -33.99 21.18
CA GLN A 408 27.46 -33.88 20.99
C GLN A 408 27.84 -33.73 19.51
N ILE A 409 28.90 -32.99 19.24
CA ILE A 409 29.56 -33.03 17.93
C ILE A 409 30.34 -34.35 17.85
N VAL A 410 30.17 -35.12 16.78
CA VAL A 410 30.79 -36.44 16.62
C VAL A 410 32.28 -36.28 16.30
N ALA A 411 33.13 -37.09 16.94
CA ALA A 411 34.56 -37.15 16.64
C ALA A 411 34.82 -37.37 15.14
N GLY A 412 35.75 -36.62 14.57
CA GLY A 412 35.97 -36.55 13.11
C GLY A 412 35.16 -35.46 12.39
N SER A 413 34.34 -34.69 13.10
CA SER A 413 33.83 -33.39 12.60
C SER A 413 34.93 -32.33 12.65
N SER A 414 34.84 -31.31 11.79
CA SER A 414 35.69 -30.11 11.89
C SER A 414 35.58 -29.44 13.28
N PRO A 415 36.69 -29.00 13.89
CA PRO A 415 36.69 -28.32 15.20
C PRO A 415 35.99 -26.96 15.18
N GLU A 416 35.69 -26.42 14.00
CA GLU A 416 34.95 -25.16 13.82
C GLU A 416 33.46 -25.27 14.18
N PHE A 417 32.93 -26.50 14.28
CA PHE A 417 31.56 -26.75 14.74
C PHE A 417 31.53 -26.92 16.26
N THR A 418 30.86 -26.01 16.95
CA THR A 418 30.65 -26.04 18.41
C THR A 418 29.17 -25.87 18.75
N LEU A 419 28.78 -26.25 19.98
CA LEU A 419 27.43 -25.96 20.48
C LEU A 419 27.39 -24.58 21.14
N GLU A 420 26.37 -23.78 20.85
CA GLU A 420 26.23 -22.42 21.41
C GLU A 420 26.12 -22.42 22.94
N LYS A 421 25.58 -23.51 23.50
CA LYS A 421 25.47 -23.77 24.94
C LYS A 421 25.70 -25.24 25.20
N ALA A 422 26.45 -25.58 26.25
CA ALA A 422 26.60 -26.96 26.71
C ALA A 422 25.23 -27.55 27.08
N PRO A 423 24.78 -28.66 26.47
CA PRO A 423 23.44 -29.18 26.67
C PRO A 423 23.32 -29.97 27.98
N ALA A 424 22.37 -29.58 28.82
CA ALA A 424 21.87 -30.43 29.89
C ALA A 424 21.00 -31.57 29.32
N LYS A 425 20.64 -32.56 30.14
CA LYS A 425 19.57 -33.50 29.80
C LYS A 425 18.26 -32.73 29.60
N LEU A 426 17.58 -32.97 28.48
CA LEU A 426 16.30 -32.35 28.12
C LEU A 426 15.18 -33.39 28.23
N THR A 427 14.03 -33.02 28.77
CA THR A 427 12.83 -33.88 28.79
C THR A 427 11.67 -33.13 28.15
N LEU A 428 11.24 -33.60 26.98
CA LEU A 428 10.12 -33.02 26.23
C LEU A 428 8.85 -33.82 26.50
N GLN A 429 7.86 -33.18 27.11
CA GLN A 429 6.49 -33.70 27.21
C GLN A 429 5.88 -33.88 25.80
N PRO A 430 4.82 -34.69 25.62
CA PRO A 430 4.13 -34.85 24.34
C PRO A 430 3.75 -33.51 23.69
N ASN A 431 4.05 -33.36 22.39
CA ASN A 431 3.97 -32.11 21.61
C ASN A 431 4.94 -30.99 22.03
N GLY A 432 5.77 -31.21 23.05
CA GLY A 432 6.83 -30.28 23.48
C GLY A 432 7.98 -30.22 22.47
N ASN A 433 8.63 -29.06 22.39
CA ASN A 433 9.80 -28.84 21.54
C ASN A 433 10.80 -27.87 22.19
N ASP A 434 12.06 -27.96 21.76
CA ASP A 434 13.17 -27.07 22.15
C ASP A 434 14.11 -26.86 20.95
N LYS A 435 15.03 -25.88 21.04
CA LYS A 435 15.98 -25.52 19.98
C LYS A 435 17.42 -25.77 20.41
N LEU A 436 18.15 -26.51 19.58
CA LEU A 436 19.57 -26.76 19.76
C LEU A 436 20.36 -26.05 18.65
N CYS A 437 21.21 -25.09 19.05
CA CYS A 437 21.95 -24.22 18.14
C CYS A 437 23.43 -24.62 18.02
N VAL A 438 23.87 -24.79 16.77
CA VAL A 438 25.26 -25.08 16.40
C VAL A 438 25.89 -23.80 15.87
N VAL A 439 27.06 -23.49 16.41
CA VAL A 439 27.96 -22.44 15.94
C VAL A 439 28.93 -23.05 14.94
N TYR A 440 29.09 -22.40 13.79
CA TYR A 440 30.18 -22.63 12.84
C TYR A 440 31.06 -21.37 12.83
N GLN A 441 32.37 -21.51 13.05
CA GLN A 441 33.29 -20.38 13.08
C GLN A 441 34.55 -20.65 12.23
N PRO A 442 34.52 -20.30 10.94
CA PRO A 442 35.60 -20.62 10.02
C PRO A 442 36.91 -19.87 10.27
N VAL A 443 38.02 -20.59 10.15
CA VAL A 443 39.39 -20.07 10.26
C VAL A 443 40.10 -19.93 8.91
N ASP A 444 39.67 -20.67 7.87
CA ASP A 444 40.24 -20.58 6.52
C ASP A 444 39.18 -20.59 5.37
N ALA A 445 39.47 -21.23 4.25
CA ALA A 445 38.66 -21.25 3.01
C ALA A 445 38.30 -22.67 2.51
N VAL A 446 38.39 -23.68 3.38
CA VAL A 446 38.10 -25.10 3.08
C VAL A 446 36.59 -25.41 3.25
N ASP A 447 36.14 -26.56 2.77
CA ASP A 447 34.78 -27.08 3.02
C ASP A 447 34.75 -27.93 4.29
N ASP A 448 34.07 -27.45 5.32
CA ASP A 448 33.92 -28.11 6.61
C ASP A 448 32.73 -29.05 6.65
N THR A 449 32.96 -30.25 7.19
CA THR A 449 31.90 -31.23 7.43
C THR A 449 31.90 -31.71 8.88
N GLY A 450 30.74 -32.13 9.35
CA GLY A 450 30.57 -32.66 10.70
C GLY A 450 29.22 -33.30 10.93
N LYS A 451 29.03 -33.84 12.12
CA LYS A 451 27.74 -34.38 12.56
C LYS A 451 27.44 -33.95 13.99
N LEU A 452 26.27 -33.37 14.19
CA LEU A 452 25.66 -33.22 15.51
C LEU A 452 24.87 -34.48 15.82
N ARG A 453 25.23 -35.22 16.86
CA ARG A 453 24.54 -36.44 17.31
C ARG A 453 23.66 -36.13 18.51
N ILE A 454 22.37 -36.37 18.35
CA ILE A 454 21.36 -36.31 19.40
C ILE A 454 21.01 -37.77 19.77
N LYS A 455 20.99 -38.09 21.07
CA LYS A 455 20.55 -39.40 21.56
C LYS A 455 19.27 -39.25 22.39
N SER A 456 18.33 -40.17 22.27
CA SER A 456 17.06 -40.12 23.00
C SER A 456 16.55 -41.50 23.43
N ASN A 457 15.49 -41.52 24.24
CA ASN A 457 14.75 -42.73 24.62
C ASN A 457 13.67 -43.16 23.58
N ASP A 458 13.62 -42.54 22.39
CA ASP A 458 12.81 -43.04 21.27
C ASP A 458 13.28 -44.46 20.87
N PRO A 459 12.43 -45.50 20.93
CA PRO A 459 12.83 -46.87 20.63
C PRO A 459 13.08 -47.12 19.13
N ALA A 460 12.53 -46.28 18.25
CA ALA A 460 12.69 -46.36 16.80
C ALA A 460 13.76 -45.38 16.26
N SER A 461 14.16 -44.38 17.04
CA SER A 461 15.15 -43.35 16.64
C SER A 461 16.00 -42.86 17.83
N SER A 462 16.57 -43.80 18.58
CA SER A 462 17.40 -43.55 19.76
C SER A 462 18.68 -42.76 19.48
N ILE A 463 19.10 -42.66 18.21
CA ILE A 463 20.17 -41.79 17.73
C ILE A 463 19.70 -41.07 16.46
N VAL A 464 19.81 -39.73 16.44
CA VAL A 464 19.60 -38.90 15.26
C VAL A 464 20.88 -38.09 14.98
N ASP A 465 21.49 -38.31 13.82
CA ASP A 465 22.61 -37.50 13.32
C ASP A 465 22.09 -36.38 12.42
N VAL A 466 22.44 -35.14 12.75
CA VAL A 466 22.24 -33.94 11.92
C VAL A 466 23.53 -33.63 11.18
N THR A 467 23.49 -33.66 9.85
CA THR A 467 24.67 -33.38 9.02
C THR A 467 25.00 -31.89 9.03
N LEU A 468 26.24 -31.54 9.33
CA LEU A 468 26.76 -30.16 9.33
C LEU A 468 27.63 -29.96 8.08
N THR A 469 27.40 -28.87 7.34
CA THR A 469 28.24 -28.49 6.19
C THR A 469 28.45 -26.98 6.13
N GLY A 470 29.69 -26.54 6.15
CA GLY A 470 30.12 -25.15 5.94
C GLY A 470 31.05 -25.03 4.74
N ASN A 471 31.20 -23.83 4.21
CA ASN A 471 32.31 -23.44 3.34
C ASN A 471 32.96 -22.22 4.00
N GLY A 472 34.19 -22.38 4.45
CA GLY A 472 35.00 -21.26 4.92
C GLY A 472 35.16 -20.25 3.79
N LEU A 473 35.01 -18.97 4.11
CA LEU A 473 35.60 -17.91 3.32
C LEU A 473 36.73 -17.33 4.15
N ALA A 474 37.95 -17.37 3.60
CA ALA A 474 39.16 -16.87 4.25
C ALA A 474 38.86 -15.61 5.08
N PRO A 475 39.01 -15.66 6.41
CA PRO A 475 38.44 -14.64 7.29
C PRO A 475 38.97 -13.28 6.89
N LYS A 476 38.06 -12.33 6.68
CA LYS A 476 38.41 -11.00 6.18
C LYS A 476 39.10 -10.20 7.28
N ILE A 477 40.40 -10.39 7.44
CA ILE A 477 41.23 -9.76 8.48
C ILE A 477 41.03 -8.23 8.44
N CYS A 478 41.17 -7.63 7.26
CA CYS A 478 40.83 -6.22 7.02
C CYS A 478 39.97 -6.12 5.76
N ASP A 479 38.82 -5.44 5.84
CA ASP A 479 37.97 -5.15 4.67
C ASP A 479 37.27 -3.80 4.78
N LEU A 480 37.88 -2.75 4.21
CA LEU A 480 37.27 -1.43 4.09
C LEU A 480 36.29 -1.38 2.92
N ILE A 481 34.99 -1.39 3.20
CA ILE A 481 33.94 -1.23 2.19
C ILE A 481 33.53 0.24 2.09
N ALA A 482 33.52 0.77 0.88
CA ALA A 482 33.05 2.13 0.60
C ALA A 482 31.51 2.20 0.55
N GLN A 483 30.94 3.20 1.20
CA GLN A 483 29.51 3.47 1.26
C GLN A 483 29.24 4.96 0.92
N PRO A 484 28.54 5.26 -0.19
CA PRO A 484 28.10 4.33 -1.24
C PRO A 484 29.29 3.86 -2.12
N THR A 485 29.17 2.67 -2.72
CA THR A 485 30.16 2.12 -3.66
C THR A 485 30.22 2.89 -4.99
N GLN A 486 29.17 3.64 -5.32
CA GLN A 486 29.16 4.63 -6.40
C GLN A 486 28.50 5.92 -5.93
N THR A 487 29.20 7.05 -6.07
CA THR A 487 28.71 8.40 -5.78
C THR A 487 28.40 9.12 -7.09
N SER A 488 27.11 9.24 -7.42
CA SER A 488 26.67 10.18 -8.46
C SER A 488 26.50 11.58 -7.87
N PHE A 489 27.14 12.57 -8.47
CA PHE A 489 27.00 13.98 -8.15
C PHE A 489 25.82 14.63 -8.87
N GLY A 490 25.32 14.01 -9.94
CA GLY A 490 24.27 14.57 -10.80
C GLY A 490 24.80 15.64 -11.74
N LEU A 491 23.93 16.55 -12.14
CA LEU A 491 24.25 17.72 -12.97
C LEU A 491 24.85 18.83 -12.09
N CYS A 492 25.90 19.48 -12.58
CA CYS A 492 26.51 20.64 -11.93
C CYS A 492 26.88 21.69 -12.99
N ALA A 493 26.60 22.96 -12.70
CA ALA A 493 26.99 24.07 -13.57
C ALA A 493 28.53 24.19 -13.66
N LEU A 494 29.06 24.51 -14.84
CA LEU A 494 30.50 24.72 -15.02
C LEU A 494 31.05 25.80 -14.07
N GLY A 495 32.15 25.50 -13.40
CA GLY A 495 32.80 26.39 -12.42
C GLY A 495 32.10 26.44 -11.05
N LYS A 496 30.98 25.73 -10.86
CA LYS A 496 30.40 25.45 -9.55
C LYS A 496 30.80 24.05 -9.08
N SER A 497 30.60 23.75 -7.80
CA SER A 497 31.00 22.47 -7.21
C SER A 497 29.94 21.86 -6.32
N ILE A 498 29.85 20.53 -6.34
CA ILE A 498 29.00 19.72 -5.46
C ILE A 498 29.92 18.83 -4.63
N THR A 499 29.76 18.86 -3.30
CA THR A 499 30.53 18.01 -2.38
C THR A 499 29.63 16.92 -1.79
N LYS A 500 30.09 15.68 -1.81
CA LYS A 500 29.40 14.52 -1.25
C LYS A 500 30.34 13.68 -0.40
N LYS A 501 29.80 13.05 0.64
CA LYS A 501 30.55 12.23 1.59
C LYS A 501 30.68 10.80 1.07
N VAL A 502 31.86 10.20 1.20
CA VAL A 502 32.08 8.76 1.04
C VAL A 502 32.64 8.21 2.35
N LYS A 503 31.93 7.27 2.95
CA LYS A 503 32.36 6.57 4.17
C LYS A 503 33.10 5.29 3.78
N PHE A 504 34.19 4.96 4.47
CA PHE A 504 34.89 3.68 4.35
C PHE A 504 34.82 2.97 5.70
N TYR A 505 34.03 1.90 5.76
CA TYR A 505 33.74 1.14 6.98
C TYR A 505 34.50 -0.19 6.97
N ASN A 506 35.17 -0.54 8.07
CA ASN A 506 35.89 -1.80 8.19
C ASN A 506 34.94 -2.93 8.62
N THR A 507 34.49 -3.74 7.67
CA THR A 507 33.71 -4.96 7.92
C THR A 507 34.57 -6.18 8.25
N GLY A 508 35.88 -6.01 8.40
CA GLY A 508 36.82 -7.07 8.76
C GLY A 508 36.84 -7.39 10.26
N SER A 509 37.51 -8.50 10.61
CA SER A 509 37.67 -8.98 11.99
C SER A 509 38.85 -8.37 12.76
N SER A 510 39.71 -7.60 12.08
CA SER A 510 40.89 -6.93 12.64
C SER A 510 41.07 -5.52 12.07
N ASP A 511 42.02 -4.78 12.63
CA ASP A 511 42.27 -3.37 12.27
C ASP A 511 42.88 -3.22 10.86
N CYS A 512 42.31 -2.31 10.07
CA CYS A 512 42.83 -1.91 8.76
C CYS A 512 43.84 -0.78 8.90
N ILE A 513 44.99 -0.91 8.23
CA ILE A 513 46.06 0.10 8.19
C ILE A 513 46.00 0.83 6.85
N VAL A 514 45.49 2.04 6.85
CA VAL A 514 45.37 2.92 5.68
C VAL A 514 46.64 3.76 5.52
N ASN A 515 47.29 3.62 4.37
CA ASN A 515 48.54 4.31 4.04
C ASN A 515 48.32 5.54 3.15
N ARG A 516 47.30 5.50 2.28
CA ARG A 516 47.00 6.59 1.33
C ARG A 516 45.51 6.63 0.97
N ILE A 517 45.00 7.83 0.78
CA ILE A 517 43.70 8.16 0.23
C ILE A 517 43.95 9.04 -1.01
N ALA A 518 43.37 8.69 -2.14
CA ALA A 518 43.53 9.41 -3.40
C ALA A 518 42.19 9.53 -4.13
N VAL A 519 42.12 10.47 -5.08
CA VAL A 519 41.01 10.60 -6.03
C VAL A 519 41.55 10.86 -7.42
N SER A 520 40.86 10.37 -8.44
CA SER A 520 41.21 10.57 -9.84
C SER A 520 39.97 10.79 -10.70
N THR A 521 40.14 11.54 -11.80
CA THR A 521 39.17 11.59 -12.89
C THR A 521 39.54 10.57 -13.97
N ASP A 522 38.54 9.91 -14.52
CA ASP A 522 38.67 9.09 -15.73
C ASP A 522 38.96 10.01 -16.93
N LYS A 523 40.17 9.86 -17.50
CA LYS A 523 40.62 10.60 -18.69
C LYS A 523 40.52 9.79 -19.98
N GLY A 524 40.02 8.55 -19.90
CA GLY A 524 39.77 7.68 -21.06
C GLY A 524 38.49 8.05 -21.82
N GLY A 525 38.12 7.16 -22.75
CA GLY A 525 37.03 7.38 -23.71
C GLY A 525 37.51 7.98 -25.03
N PHE A 526 36.59 8.12 -25.99
CA PHE A 526 36.84 8.78 -27.27
C PHE A 526 35.79 9.88 -27.51
N PRO A 527 36.21 11.15 -27.72
CA PRO A 527 37.56 11.66 -27.52
C PRO A 527 38.01 11.55 -26.04
N PRO A 528 39.33 11.43 -25.76
CA PRO A 528 39.85 11.37 -24.40
C PRO A 528 39.69 12.71 -23.68
N TYR A 529 39.57 12.69 -22.34
CA TYR A 529 39.42 13.92 -21.57
C TYR A 529 40.78 14.51 -21.17
N ILE A 530 41.17 15.57 -21.87
CA ILE A 530 42.48 16.25 -21.73
C ILE A 530 42.45 17.34 -20.60
N GLY A 531 41.29 17.56 -19.96
CA GLY A 531 41.15 18.57 -18.93
C GLY A 531 41.70 18.18 -17.53
N PRO A 532 41.63 19.13 -16.57
CA PRO A 532 42.09 18.91 -15.20
C PRO A 532 41.16 17.94 -14.45
N ASP A 533 41.62 17.40 -13.33
CA ASP A 533 40.79 16.52 -12.50
C ASP A 533 39.60 17.27 -11.88
N VAL A 534 38.39 16.84 -12.25
CA VAL A 534 37.12 17.42 -11.78
C VAL A 534 36.69 16.84 -10.44
N PHE A 535 37.22 15.69 -10.03
CA PHE A 535 37.01 15.11 -8.71
C PHE A 535 38.22 15.39 -7.81
N THR A 536 37.95 16.02 -6.67
CA THR A 536 38.97 16.43 -5.67
C THR A 536 38.54 15.98 -4.27
N LEU A 537 39.49 15.91 -3.33
CA LEU A 537 39.21 15.68 -1.91
C LEU A 537 39.29 17.02 -1.19
N SER A 538 38.18 17.46 -0.60
CA SER A 538 38.09 18.76 0.11
C SER A 538 38.22 18.62 1.62
N ASN A 539 38.08 17.40 2.15
CA ASN A 539 38.28 17.08 3.56
C ASN A 539 38.99 15.72 3.70
N PHE A 540 39.95 15.65 4.62
CA PHE A 540 40.77 14.47 4.88
C PHE A 540 40.71 14.12 6.38
N PRO A 541 40.85 12.83 6.76
CA PRO A 541 41.18 12.46 8.13
C PRO A 541 42.43 13.21 8.60
N THR A 542 42.45 13.64 9.85
CA THR A 542 43.55 14.46 10.42
C THR A 542 44.92 13.78 10.35
N GLN A 543 44.94 12.45 10.32
CA GLN A 543 46.13 11.60 10.19
C GLN A 543 46.63 11.46 8.74
N CYS A 544 45.85 11.90 7.75
CA CYS A 544 46.13 11.75 6.31
C CYS A 544 46.13 13.08 5.53
N PRO A 545 46.87 14.11 5.97
CA PRO A 545 46.88 15.42 5.31
C PRO A 545 47.34 15.32 3.85
N GLY A 546 46.57 15.89 2.93
CA GLY A 546 46.85 15.81 1.49
C GLY A 546 46.72 14.40 0.89
N GLY A 547 46.19 13.44 1.65
CA GLY A 547 45.94 12.07 1.19
C GLY A 547 47.02 11.05 1.52
N THR A 548 48.15 11.44 2.10
CA THR A 548 49.17 10.48 2.59
C THR A 548 49.05 10.37 4.10
N CYS A 549 48.89 9.16 4.63
CA CYS A 549 48.76 8.92 6.07
C CYS A 549 50.15 8.73 6.69
N ASN A 550 50.55 9.64 7.57
CA ASN A 550 51.83 9.58 8.28
C ASN A 550 51.68 10.07 9.74
N PRO A 551 51.70 9.16 10.74
CA PRO A 551 51.77 7.70 10.60
C PRO A 551 50.54 7.11 9.90
N PRO A 552 50.60 5.85 9.41
CA PRO A 552 49.45 5.17 8.82
C PRO A 552 48.23 5.18 9.75
N MET A 553 47.03 5.32 9.15
CA MET A 553 45.78 5.47 9.88
C MET A 553 45.15 4.10 10.18
N THR A 554 44.98 3.79 11.47
CA THR A 554 44.33 2.56 11.94
C THR A 554 42.81 2.72 12.00
N VAL A 555 42.08 1.95 11.19
CA VAL A 555 40.61 1.86 11.19
C VAL A 555 40.20 0.54 11.85
N LYS A 556 39.73 0.61 13.09
CA LYS A 556 39.39 -0.58 13.87
C LYS A 556 38.30 -1.43 13.25
N ALA A 557 38.27 -2.73 13.55
CA ALA A 557 37.15 -3.61 13.20
C ALA A 557 35.81 -3.00 13.67
N GLY A 558 34.84 -2.85 12.77
CA GLY A 558 33.54 -2.21 13.04
C GLY A 558 33.53 -0.67 13.08
N ASN A 559 34.68 -0.01 12.91
CA ASN A 559 34.75 1.45 12.80
C ASN A 559 34.83 1.91 11.33
N ASP A 560 34.66 3.22 11.12
CA ASP A 560 34.80 3.86 9.81
C ASP A 560 35.59 5.16 9.86
N PHE A 561 35.93 5.66 8.67
CA PHE A 561 36.25 7.06 8.44
C PHE A 561 35.46 7.60 7.24
N THR A 562 35.37 8.92 7.12
CA THR A 562 34.65 9.59 6.03
C THR A 562 35.56 10.59 5.33
N VAL A 563 35.44 10.68 4.00
CA VAL A 563 36.10 11.69 3.17
C VAL A 563 35.05 12.51 2.43
N ASP A 564 35.30 13.81 2.27
CA ASP A 564 34.43 14.69 1.48
C ASP A 564 35.04 14.84 0.08
N VAL A 565 34.32 14.31 -0.91
CA VAL A 565 34.71 14.34 -2.33
C VAL A 565 33.95 15.46 -3.01
N THR A 566 34.67 16.34 -3.70
CA THR A 566 34.12 17.51 -4.40
C THR A 566 34.24 17.33 -5.91
N PHE A 567 33.09 17.34 -6.59
CA PHE A 567 32.98 17.42 -8.04
C PHE A 567 32.89 18.89 -8.46
N LEU A 568 33.84 19.34 -9.28
CA LEU A 568 33.95 20.69 -9.86
C LEU A 568 34.18 20.52 -11.37
N PRO A 569 33.12 20.33 -12.18
CA PRO A 569 33.25 20.37 -13.63
C PRO A 569 33.47 21.82 -14.06
N THR A 570 34.33 22.01 -15.06
CA THR A 570 34.72 23.36 -15.51
C THR A 570 34.71 23.51 -17.03
N MET A 571 34.42 22.42 -17.72
CA MET A 571 34.09 22.30 -19.14
C MET A 571 33.12 21.11 -19.24
N GLU A 572 32.40 20.99 -20.35
CA GLU A 572 31.67 19.75 -20.63
C GLU A 572 32.65 18.61 -20.96
N ARG A 573 32.22 17.35 -20.86
CA ARG A 573 32.98 16.22 -21.41
C ARG A 573 32.47 15.96 -22.83
N PRO A 574 33.25 16.25 -23.89
CA PRO A 574 32.82 15.94 -25.25
C PRO A 574 32.78 14.43 -25.45
N THR A 575 31.59 13.87 -25.65
CA THR A 575 31.39 12.42 -25.81
C THR A 575 30.22 12.11 -26.73
N LEU A 576 30.39 11.17 -27.66
CA LEU A 576 29.28 10.53 -28.37
C LEU A 576 28.58 9.54 -27.42
N GLY A 577 27.41 9.92 -26.88
CA GLY A 577 26.46 9.00 -26.26
C GLY A 577 26.47 8.85 -24.72
N ALA A 578 27.38 9.49 -23.98
CA ALA A 578 27.44 9.37 -22.51
C ALA A 578 27.89 10.67 -21.80
N PRO A 579 27.00 11.67 -21.63
CA PRO A 579 27.38 12.93 -20.99
C PRO A 579 27.78 12.70 -19.53
N GLY A 580 29.05 12.95 -19.20
CA GLY A 580 29.53 12.97 -17.81
C GLY A 580 30.96 12.50 -17.59
N PHE A 581 31.56 13.06 -16.54
CA PHE A 581 32.84 12.66 -15.99
C PHE A 581 32.67 11.43 -15.10
N ASN A 582 33.57 10.47 -15.24
CA ASN A 582 33.72 9.36 -14.30
C ASN A 582 34.99 9.59 -13.46
N GLY A 583 35.13 8.86 -12.36
CA GLY A 583 36.31 8.92 -11.51
C GLY A 583 36.32 7.83 -10.46
N LEU A 584 37.37 7.81 -9.64
CA LEU A 584 37.54 6.86 -8.54
C LEU A 584 38.07 7.61 -7.32
N VAL A 585 37.46 7.38 -6.15
CA VAL A 585 38.16 7.57 -4.86
C VAL A 585 38.77 6.23 -4.47
N SER A 586 40.05 6.24 -4.10
CA SER A 586 40.87 5.05 -3.83
C SER A 586 41.55 5.14 -2.47
N VAL A 587 41.59 4.02 -1.75
CA VAL A 587 42.19 3.89 -0.42
C VAL A 587 43.16 2.72 -0.44
N ASN A 588 44.46 3.00 -0.21
CA ASN A 588 45.50 1.99 -0.12
C ASN A 588 45.62 1.51 1.33
N THR A 589 45.48 0.20 1.53
CA THR A 589 45.34 -0.43 2.85
C THR A 589 46.03 -1.80 2.89
N ASN A 590 46.32 -2.33 4.08
CA ASN A 590 46.80 -3.71 4.28
C ASN A 590 45.75 -4.81 4.00
N ALA A 591 44.63 -4.49 3.34
CA ALA A 591 43.61 -5.47 2.95
C ALA A 591 44.08 -6.34 1.77
N THR A 592 43.32 -7.37 1.45
CA THR A 592 43.37 -8.02 0.14
C THR A 592 42.06 -7.77 -0.62
N PRO A 593 42.08 -7.26 -1.87
CA PRO A 593 43.20 -6.55 -2.51
C PRO A 593 43.65 -5.31 -1.71
N SER A 594 44.87 -4.81 -1.94
CA SER A 594 45.47 -3.70 -1.16
C SER A 594 44.94 -2.30 -1.52
N ILE A 595 44.01 -2.22 -2.47
CA ILE A 595 43.31 -0.98 -2.84
C ILE A 595 41.80 -1.23 -2.72
N ARG A 596 41.09 -0.31 -2.06
CA ARG A 596 39.62 -0.25 -2.01
C ARG A 596 39.14 1.02 -2.70
N GLN A 597 38.05 0.96 -3.44
CA GLN A 597 37.60 2.06 -4.31
C GLN A 597 36.09 2.28 -4.25
N ALA A 598 35.66 3.52 -4.52
CA ALA A 598 34.29 3.83 -4.93
C ALA A 598 34.29 4.60 -6.25
N LYS A 599 33.31 4.31 -7.10
CA LYS A 599 33.10 4.97 -8.39
C LYS A 599 32.53 6.37 -8.18
N LEU A 600 32.99 7.34 -8.95
CA LEU A 600 32.49 8.70 -8.99
C LEU A 600 31.89 8.96 -10.36
N HIS A 601 30.76 9.68 -10.43
CA HIS A 601 30.16 10.10 -11.68
C HIS A 601 29.49 11.47 -11.52
N GLY A 602 29.63 12.37 -12.50
CA GLY A 602 28.99 13.69 -12.46
C GLY A 602 29.00 14.37 -13.82
N ILE A 603 27.97 15.16 -14.11
CA ILE A 603 27.77 15.79 -15.42
C ILE A 603 27.99 17.29 -15.29
N GLY A 604 28.91 17.84 -16.09
CA GLY A 604 29.11 19.28 -16.23
C GLY A 604 28.33 19.82 -17.40
N LEU A 605 27.50 20.86 -17.19
CA LEU A 605 26.81 21.62 -18.25
C LEU A 605 26.98 23.13 -18.01
N PRO A 606 26.97 23.99 -19.05
CA PRO A 606 26.92 25.43 -18.88
C PRO A 606 25.59 25.83 -18.22
N GLY A 607 25.68 26.52 -17.08
CA GLY A 607 24.51 26.91 -16.31
C GLY A 607 23.79 28.09 -16.95
N CYS A 608 22.75 27.83 -17.75
CA CYS A 608 22.02 28.88 -18.48
C CYS A 608 21.04 29.71 -17.62
N VAL A 609 21.00 29.47 -16.32
CA VAL A 609 20.38 30.38 -15.34
C VAL A 609 21.43 30.70 -14.29
N SER A 610 21.63 31.98 -13.97
CA SER A 610 22.65 32.42 -13.01
C SER A 610 22.13 33.49 -12.05
N ILE A 611 22.78 33.59 -10.88
CA ILE A 611 22.46 34.54 -9.81
C ILE A 611 23.71 35.35 -9.48
N VAL A 612 23.59 36.68 -9.47
CA VAL A 612 24.73 37.59 -9.41
C VAL A 612 24.40 38.81 -8.53
N PRO A 613 25.16 39.11 -7.47
CA PRO A 613 26.23 38.28 -6.91
C PRO A 613 25.69 37.04 -6.20
N ASP A 614 26.50 35.99 -6.12
CA ASP A 614 26.23 34.78 -5.33
C ASP A 614 26.70 34.89 -3.86
N THR A 615 27.31 36.03 -3.51
CA THR A 615 27.70 36.40 -2.14
C THR A 615 27.50 37.89 -1.89
N ILE A 616 26.91 38.26 -0.74
CA ILE A 616 26.81 39.65 -0.26
C ILE A 616 27.28 39.74 1.18
N ASP A 617 28.15 40.70 1.46
CA ASP A 617 28.55 41.11 2.81
C ASP A 617 28.07 42.55 3.04
N PHE A 618 27.14 42.73 3.97
CA PHE A 618 26.61 44.04 4.37
C PHE A 618 27.47 44.72 5.45
N GLY A 619 28.56 44.08 5.90
CA GLY A 619 29.52 44.64 6.83
C GLY A 619 28.95 44.88 8.24
N LEU A 620 29.32 46.01 8.84
CA LEU A 620 28.95 46.40 10.19
C LEU A 620 27.75 47.35 10.20
N ILE A 621 26.64 46.95 10.82
CA ILE A 621 25.41 47.75 10.95
C ILE A 621 25.11 47.98 12.44
N THR A 622 24.72 49.21 12.82
CA THR A 622 24.39 49.51 14.23
C THR A 622 23.09 48.80 14.61
N ILE A 623 23.02 48.24 15.82
CA ILE A 623 21.80 47.61 16.34
C ILE A 623 20.64 48.60 16.27
N ASN A 624 19.47 48.11 15.85
CA ASN A 624 18.24 48.86 15.52
C ASN A 624 18.29 49.69 14.22
N CYS A 625 19.38 49.68 13.45
CA CYS A 625 19.43 50.21 12.09
C CYS A 625 19.30 49.12 11.02
N ALA A 626 18.88 49.50 9.81
CA ALA A 626 19.10 48.69 8.62
C ALA A 626 20.30 49.18 7.80
N SER A 627 20.78 48.30 6.92
CA SER A 627 21.64 48.64 5.79
C SER A 627 20.84 49.30 4.66
N ARG A 628 21.54 49.89 3.69
CA ARG A 628 20.98 50.13 2.34
C ARG A 628 20.50 48.81 1.72
N ASN A 629 19.66 48.92 0.68
CA ASN A 629 19.35 47.78 -0.18
C ASN A 629 20.59 47.39 -0.99
N GLU A 630 20.84 46.09 -1.13
CA GLU A 630 21.76 45.50 -2.10
C GLU A 630 20.97 44.64 -3.09
N SER A 631 21.40 44.63 -4.36
CA SER A 631 20.66 43.99 -5.45
C SER A 631 21.27 42.65 -5.87
N ILE A 632 20.43 41.62 -5.91
CA ILE A 632 20.70 40.31 -6.51
C ILE A 632 19.96 40.26 -7.85
N LEU A 633 20.67 39.93 -8.92
CA LEU A 633 20.14 39.77 -10.27
C LEU A 633 20.10 38.28 -10.63
N VAL A 634 18.93 37.80 -11.06
CA VAL A 634 18.74 36.48 -11.64
C VAL A 634 18.69 36.65 -13.16
N TYR A 635 19.63 36.02 -13.89
CA TYR A 635 19.72 36.06 -15.34
C TYR A 635 19.16 34.76 -15.92
N ASN A 636 18.30 34.86 -16.93
CA ASN A 636 18.04 33.75 -17.85
C ASN A 636 18.88 33.93 -19.12
N THR A 637 19.86 33.06 -19.31
CA THR A 637 20.71 32.98 -20.51
C THR A 637 20.44 31.71 -21.33
N CYS A 638 19.42 30.92 -20.95
CA CYS A 638 18.91 29.82 -21.75
C CYS A 638 18.32 30.35 -23.06
N SER A 639 18.34 29.54 -24.12
CA SER A 639 17.68 29.82 -25.40
C SER A 639 16.14 29.86 -25.30
N THR A 640 15.58 29.45 -24.17
CA THR A 640 14.14 29.38 -23.88
C THR A 640 13.78 30.21 -22.64
N GLU A 641 12.49 30.53 -22.50
CA GLU A 641 11.95 31.13 -21.27
C GLU A 641 11.97 30.13 -20.10
N ILE A 642 12.30 30.62 -18.90
CA ILE A 642 12.18 29.86 -17.65
C ILE A 642 11.07 30.43 -16.78
N THR A 643 10.48 29.60 -15.91
CA THR A 643 9.62 30.06 -14.82
C THR A 643 10.43 30.09 -13.53
N VAL A 644 10.51 31.23 -12.86
CA VAL A 644 11.00 31.32 -11.47
C VAL A 644 9.83 30.96 -10.56
N ASN A 645 9.97 29.85 -9.84
CA ASN A 645 8.89 29.20 -9.08
C ASN A 645 8.73 29.79 -7.67
N LYS A 646 9.83 30.11 -6.98
CA LYS A 646 9.86 30.71 -5.64
C LYS A 646 11.13 31.54 -5.42
N ILE A 647 11.02 32.57 -4.59
CA ILE A 647 12.15 33.32 -4.01
C ILE A 647 11.96 33.30 -2.49
N ARG A 648 12.96 32.85 -1.73
CA ARG A 648 12.87 32.74 -0.26
C ARG A 648 14.23 32.81 0.42
N PHE A 649 14.23 32.92 1.76
CA PHE A 649 15.41 32.57 2.56
C PHE A 649 15.45 31.05 2.78
N LYS A 650 16.64 30.44 2.67
CA LYS A 650 16.86 29.02 2.91
C LYS A 650 16.38 28.61 4.30
N ASN A 651 15.65 27.51 4.38
CA ASN A 651 14.99 27.02 5.61
C ASN A 651 14.11 28.08 6.32
N ASN A 652 13.67 29.13 5.59
CA ASN A 652 13.02 30.34 6.12
C ASN A 652 13.87 31.12 7.16
N ALA A 653 15.17 30.84 7.28
CA ALA A 653 16.08 31.42 8.25
C ALA A 653 16.55 32.83 7.82
N ALA A 654 15.65 33.81 7.96
CA ALA A 654 15.89 35.20 7.53
C ALA A 654 16.97 35.92 8.36
N ASN A 655 17.20 35.56 9.63
CA ASN A 655 18.32 36.03 10.47
C ASN A 655 18.58 37.56 10.50
N GLY A 656 17.54 38.38 10.33
CA GLY A 656 17.64 39.86 10.27
C GLY A 656 17.73 40.43 8.85
N PHE A 657 17.95 39.59 7.83
CA PHE A 657 17.83 39.97 6.42
C PHE A 657 16.35 40.05 6.00
N GLN A 658 16.04 40.96 5.07
CA GLN A 658 14.69 41.28 4.61
C GLN A 658 14.71 41.54 3.11
N PHE A 659 13.79 40.92 2.36
CA PHE A 659 13.49 41.36 0.99
C PHE A 659 12.79 42.71 1.04
N THR A 660 13.31 43.72 0.34
CA THR A 660 12.63 45.01 0.14
C THR A 660 11.85 45.05 -1.17
N LYS A 661 12.25 44.22 -2.14
CA LYS A 661 11.61 44.09 -3.45
C LYS A 661 11.98 42.73 -4.04
N ALA A 662 10.99 41.98 -4.46
CA ALA A 662 11.15 40.77 -5.26
C ALA A 662 9.94 40.66 -6.20
N PRO A 663 10.08 40.05 -7.39
CA PRO A 663 8.90 39.75 -8.21
C PRO A 663 8.03 38.70 -7.50
N ASN A 664 6.71 38.84 -7.60
CA ASN A 664 5.79 37.82 -7.10
C ASN A 664 6.00 36.51 -7.85
N THR A 665 6.12 35.40 -7.13
CA THR A 665 6.38 34.07 -7.70
C THR A 665 5.14 33.17 -7.66
N PRO A 666 4.87 32.34 -8.68
CA PRO A 666 5.71 32.10 -9.85
C PRO A 666 5.62 33.20 -10.93
N PHE A 667 6.73 33.46 -11.63
CA PHE A 667 6.76 34.36 -12.80
C PHE A 667 7.64 33.82 -13.92
N LYS A 668 7.40 34.27 -15.15
CA LYS A 668 8.18 33.91 -16.34
C LYS A 668 9.32 34.90 -16.57
N LEU A 669 10.50 34.40 -16.93
CA LEU A 669 11.69 35.17 -17.27
C LEU A 669 12.19 34.74 -18.66
N ALA A 670 11.95 35.58 -19.66
CA ALA A 670 12.34 35.32 -21.05
C ALA A 670 13.87 35.26 -21.24
N SER A 671 14.30 34.64 -22.34
CA SER A 671 15.71 34.56 -22.73
C SER A 671 16.37 35.94 -22.82
N GLY A 672 17.61 36.05 -22.31
CA GLY A 672 18.38 37.30 -22.27
C GLY A 672 17.84 38.36 -21.29
N LYS A 673 16.88 38.02 -20.42
CA LYS A 673 16.30 38.95 -19.43
C LYS A 673 16.79 38.68 -18.01
N THR A 674 16.62 39.70 -17.17
CA THR A 674 16.98 39.66 -15.75
C THR A 674 15.78 39.96 -14.86
N ALA A 675 15.78 39.37 -13.66
CA ALA A 675 14.89 39.73 -12.56
C ALA A 675 15.71 40.24 -11.37
N THR A 676 15.25 41.32 -10.73
CA THR A 676 15.94 41.96 -9.60
C THR A 676 15.27 41.63 -8.28
N ILE A 677 16.08 41.20 -7.32
CA ILE A 677 15.71 40.97 -5.91
C ILE A 677 16.54 41.94 -5.07
N GLU A 678 15.90 42.85 -4.35
CA GLU A 678 16.58 43.76 -3.42
C GLU A 678 16.46 43.23 -1.99
N VAL A 679 17.59 43.23 -1.26
CA VAL A 679 17.70 42.72 0.11
C VAL A 679 18.39 43.76 0.99
N LYS A 680 17.94 43.89 2.25
CA LYS A 680 18.67 44.63 3.30
C LYS A 680 18.85 43.78 4.55
N TYR A 681 19.77 44.18 5.42
CA TYR A 681 19.95 43.60 6.76
C TYR A 681 19.55 44.61 7.84
N ARG A 682 18.73 44.20 8.81
CA ARG A 682 18.40 44.98 10.02
C ARG A 682 19.04 44.33 11.25
N ALA A 683 19.99 45.03 11.85
CA ALA A 683 20.77 44.49 12.96
C ALA A 683 19.97 44.47 14.26
N THR A 684 19.77 43.28 14.84
CA THR A 684 19.12 43.09 16.15
C THR A 684 20.08 42.62 17.25
N THR A 685 21.27 42.14 16.89
CA THR A 685 22.26 41.58 17.82
C THR A 685 23.68 41.92 17.36
N ALA A 686 24.64 42.03 18.29
CA ALA A 686 26.07 42.28 18.00
C ALA A 686 26.82 41.07 17.38
N LYS A 687 26.11 40.02 17.00
CA LYS A 687 26.68 38.78 16.45
C LYS A 687 26.85 38.89 14.93
N GLN A 688 27.70 38.03 14.38
CA GLN A 688 27.67 37.72 12.95
C GLN A 688 26.34 37.00 12.66
N GLN A 689 25.62 37.44 11.64
CA GLN A 689 24.45 36.79 11.08
C GLN A 689 24.74 36.41 9.63
N ASN A 690 24.30 35.22 9.24
CA ASN A 690 24.39 34.74 7.86
C ASN A 690 23.03 34.18 7.43
N ALA A 691 22.68 34.34 6.16
CA ALA A 691 21.49 33.75 5.55
C ALA A 691 21.82 33.32 4.11
N VAL A 692 20.87 32.68 3.42
CA VAL A 692 21.00 32.36 1.99
C VAL A 692 19.68 32.67 1.32
N VAL A 693 19.70 33.44 0.23
CA VAL A 693 18.56 33.59 -0.68
C VAL A 693 18.55 32.37 -1.61
N GLU A 694 17.41 31.69 -1.70
CA GLU A 694 17.14 30.61 -2.64
C GLU A 694 16.13 31.06 -3.70
N VAL A 695 16.47 30.82 -4.97
CA VAL A 695 15.62 31.07 -6.13
C VAL A 695 15.35 29.75 -6.83
N GLU A 696 14.13 29.22 -6.69
CA GLU A 696 13.67 28.01 -7.39
C GLU A 696 13.19 28.35 -8.79
N HIS A 697 13.50 27.51 -9.79
CA HIS A 697 13.09 27.74 -11.19
C HIS A 697 12.83 26.45 -11.97
N SER A 698 12.20 26.58 -13.14
CA SER A 698 11.70 25.47 -13.98
C SER A 698 12.81 24.60 -14.57
N PHE A 699 14.04 25.12 -14.68
CA PHE A 699 15.21 24.31 -15.00
C PHE A 699 15.68 23.59 -13.73
N THR A 700 14.85 22.67 -13.24
CA THR A 700 14.91 22.03 -11.92
C THR A 700 16.28 21.42 -11.59
N GLN A 701 17.00 21.00 -12.62
CA GLN A 701 18.34 20.41 -12.59
C GLN A 701 19.44 21.36 -12.06
N LEU A 702 19.21 22.68 -12.11
CA LEU A 702 20.11 23.73 -11.59
C LEU A 702 19.41 24.60 -10.52
N SER A 703 18.30 24.11 -9.95
CA SER A 703 17.47 24.81 -8.98
C SER A 703 17.60 24.19 -7.59
N PRO A 704 17.64 24.98 -6.50
CA PRO A 704 17.60 26.44 -6.47
C PRO A 704 18.98 27.07 -6.74
N LEU A 705 18.97 28.24 -7.37
CA LEU A 705 20.13 29.13 -7.35
C LEU A 705 20.23 29.79 -5.97
N THR A 706 21.46 30.03 -5.49
CA THR A 706 21.71 30.57 -4.15
C THR A 706 22.61 31.80 -4.15
N SER A 707 22.26 32.79 -3.33
CA SER A 707 23.15 33.89 -2.95
C SER A 707 23.31 33.94 -1.43
N ALA A 708 24.55 33.81 -0.94
CA ALA A 708 24.84 33.76 0.49
C ALA A 708 25.04 35.18 1.06
N LEU A 709 24.32 35.48 2.14
CA LEU A 709 24.32 36.78 2.80
C LEU A 709 25.08 36.71 4.11
N SER A 710 25.82 37.76 4.43
CA SER A 710 26.57 37.91 5.68
C SER A 710 26.50 39.36 6.18
N ALA A 711 26.44 39.54 7.49
CA ALA A 711 26.39 40.85 8.15
C ALA A 711 26.77 40.71 9.63
N LYS A 712 27.16 41.82 10.28
CA LYS A 712 27.45 41.85 11.71
C LYS A 712 26.86 43.08 12.38
N GLY A 713 26.19 42.89 13.51
CA GLY A 713 25.75 44.02 14.33
C GLY A 713 26.86 44.64 15.17
N THR A 714 26.73 45.94 15.47
CA THR A 714 27.58 46.66 16.43
C THR A 714 26.73 47.58 17.31
N THR A 715 27.17 47.85 18.54
CA THR A 715 26.54 48.85 19.42
C THR A 715 26.93 50.29 19.07
N SER A 716 28.08 50.51 18.42
CA SER A 716 28.58 51.85 18.11
C SER A 716 28.11 52.37 16.74
N ALA A 717 27.65 53.62 16.69
CA ALA A 717 27.48 54.37 15.46
C ALA A 717 28.81 54.98 14.97
N ASP A 718 29.77 55.25 15.87
CA ASP A 718 31.08 55.77 15.51
C ASP A 718 31.91 54.70 14.76
N GLN A 719 32.52 55.10 13.65
CA GLN A 719 33.35 54.28 12.79
C GLN A 719 34.69 54.99 12.53
N THR A 720 35.74 54.20 12.31
CA THR A 720 37.04 54.70 11.83
C THR A 720 37.58 53.71 10.81
N ASP A 721 37.65 54.12 9.56
CA ASP A 721 38.23 53.33 8.48
C ASP A 721 39.65 53.82 8.20
N THR A 722 40.63 52.91 8.31
CA THR A 722 42.03 53.21 8.07
C THR A 722 42.50 52.55 6.79
N PHE A 723 42.77 53.35 5.77
CA PHE A 723 43.36 52.93 4.52
C PHE A 723 44.85 53.22 4.52
N LYS A 724 45.65 52.36 3.89
CA LYS A 724 47.02 52.68 3.52
C LYS A 724 47.10 52.83 2.01
N GLN A 725 47.56 53.98 1.53
CA GLN A 725 47.93 54.15 0.13
C GLN A 725 49.08 53.19 -0.15
N ALA A 726 49.03 52.49 -1.29
CA ALA A 726 50.08 51.55 -1.64
C ALA A 726 51.43 52.29 -1.79
N ASN A 727 52.55 51.66 -1.38
CA ASN A 727 53.88 52.16 -1.72
C ASN A 727 54.09 52.08 -3.24
N ASN A 728 53.65 50.96 -3.82
CA ASN A 728 53.66 50.64 -5.23
C ASN A 728 52.27 50.07 -5.54
N GLU A 729 51.59 50.51 -6.60
CA GLU A 729 50.28 49.91 -6.94
C GLU A 729 50.42 48.47 -7.41
N LYS A 730 49.42 47.66 -7.07
CA LYS A 730 49.30 46.27 -7.50
C LYS A 730 48.25 46.18 -8.60
N ALA A 731 48.60 45.65 -9.76
CA ALA A 731 47.68 45.55 -10.89
C ALA A 731 47.80 44.19 -11.60
N ASP A 732 46.67 43.59 -11.92
CA ASP A 732 46.58 42.41 -12.79
C ASP A 732 46.01 42.88 -14.12
N ILE A 733 46.73 42.66 -15.22
CA ILE A 733 46.42 43.20 -16.55
C ILE A 733 46.24 42.06 -17.53
N LEU A 734 45.01 41.86 -18.02
CA LEU A 734 44.71 40.92 -19.09
C LEU A 734 44.60 41.67 -20.41
N PHE A 735 45.54 41.44 -21.32
CA PHE A 735 45.38 41.79 -22.72
C PHE A 735 44.53 40.71 -23.41
N VAL A 736 43.47 41.15 -24.09
CA VAL A 736 42.65 40.33 -24.98
C VAL A 736 42.98 40.83 -26.38
N ILE A 737 43.86 40.11 -27.06
CA ILE A 737 44.39 40.49 -28.38
C ILE A 737 43.67 39.68 -29.42
N ASP A 738 43.13 40.37 -30.41
CA ASP A 738 42.40 39.74 -31.49
C ASP A 738 43.33 38.97 -32.43
N ASN A 739 42.89 37.76 -32.80
CA ASN A 739 43.61 36.81 -33.63
C ASN A 739 42.95 36.55 -34.99
N SER A 740 42.07 37.46 -35.39
CA SER A 740 41.51 37.60 -36.74
C SER A 740 42.59 37.66 -37.83
N GLY A 741 42.18 37.43 -39.09
CA GLY A 741 43.08 37.47 -40.25
C GLY A 741 43.63 38.86 -40.58
N SER A 742 42.87 39.92 -40.27
CA SER A 742 43.19 41.32 -40.57
C SER A 742 44.20 41.93 -39.61
N MET A 743 44.22 41.50 -38.34
CA MET A 743 45.05 42.02 -37.25
C MET A 743 46.58 41.90 -37.40
N SER A 744 47.12 41.58 -38.58
CA SER A 744 48.57 41.43 -38.83
C SER A 744 49.37 42.70 -38.49
N ASP A 745 48.91 43.84 -39.00
CA ASP A 745 49.65 45.10 -38.93
C ASP A 745 49.41 45.79 -37.58
N GLU A 746 48.22 45.60 -37.01
CA GLU A 746 47.81 45.97 -35.66
C GLU A 746 48.59 45.17 -34.60
N GLN A 747 48.71 43.84 -34.70
CA GLN A 747 49.55 43.03 -33.81
C GLN A 747 51.03 43.40 -33.93
N SER A 748 51.49 43.82 -35.10
CA SER A 748 52.87 44.26 -35.32
C SER A 748 53.15 45.65 -34.72
N SER A 749 52.19 46.57 -34.86
CA SER A 749 52.19 47.90 -34.23
C SER A 749 52.11 47.78 -32.70
N LEU A 750 51.22 46.92 -32.20
CA LEU A 750 51.05 46.54 -30.80
C LEU A 750 52.38 46.06 -30.19
N ARG A 751 52.93 44.94 -30.68
CA ARG A 751 54.17 44.32 -30.16
C ARG A 751 55.34 45.31 -30.12
N SER A 752 55.48 46.15 -31.14
CA SER A 752 56.52 47.19 -31.21
C SER A 752 56.38 48.25 -30.11
N ASN A 753 55.17 48.54 -29.64
CA ASN A 753 54.88 49.57 -28.65
C ASN A 753 54.69 49.04 -27.20
N LEU A 754 54.45 47.74 -27.00
CA LEU A 754 54.24 47.13 -25.68
C LEU A 754 55.39 47.38 -24.67
N LYS A 755 56.61 47.59 -25.16
CA LYS A 755 57.78 47.99 -24.35
C LYS A 755 57.50 49.22 -23.49
N VAL A 756 56.78 50.22 -24.02
CA VAL A 756 56.45 51.46 -23.31
C VAL A 756 55.57 51.19 -22.09
N PHE A 757 54.63 50.24 -22.19
CA PHE A 757 53.73 49.87 -21.09
C PHE A 757 54.49 49.23 -19.92
N VAL A 758 55.39 48.28 -20.19
CA VAL A 758 56.22 47.61 -19.17
C VAL A 758 57.21 48.60 -18.54
N GLN A 759 57.85 49.45 -19.34
CA GLN A 759 58.76 50.49 -18.81
C GLN A 759 58.01 51.52 -17.94
N TRP A 760 56.76 51.85 -18.24
CA TRP A 760 55.95 52.74 -17.40
C TRP A 760 55.59 52.07 -16.06
N ALA A 761 55.23 50.78 -16.08
CA ALA A 761 55.00 49.99 -14.86
C ALA A 761 56.26 49.93 -13.98
N GLN A 762 57.43 49.71 -14.58
CA GLN A 762 58.73 49.69 -13.89
C GLN A 762 59.10 51.08 -13.31
N THR A 763 58.88 52.16 -14.07
CA THR A 763 59.11 53.55 -13.61
C THR A 763 58.25 53.89 -12.38
N LEU A 764 56.98 53.47 -12.39
CA LEU A 764 56.05 53.60 -11.25
C LEU A 764 56.25 52.52 -10.16
N LYS A 765 57.26 51.66 -10.31
CA LYS A 765 57.61 50.51 -9.44
C LYS A 765 56.45 49.54 -9.20
N ALA A 766 55.44 49.53 -10.07
CA ALA A 766 54.20 48.79 -9.88
C ALA A 766 54.43 47.27 -9.78
N ASP A 767 53.70 46.62 -8.89
CA ASP A 767 53.69 45.18 -8.72
C ASP A 767 52.64 44.57 -9.65
N PHE A 768 53.06 44.28 -10.89
CA PHE A 768 52.18 43.85 -11.97
C PHE A 768 52.19 42.35 -12.23
N HIS A 769 51.03 41.82 -12.63
CA HIS A 769 50.89 40.57 -13.39
C HIS A 769 50.33 40.93 -14.77
N ILE A 770 51.01 40.61 -15.87
CA ILE A 770 50.53 40.85 -17.25
C ILE A 770 50.31 39.51 -17.95
N GLY A 771 49.07 39.23 -18.36
CA GLY A 771 48.69 38.04 -19.13
C GLY A 771 48.13 38.43 -20.50
N VAL A 772 48.26 37.54 -21.48
CA VAL A 772 47.68 37.67 -22.82
C VAL A 772 46.72 36.51 -23.09
N THR A 773 45.54 36.80 -23.64
CA THR A 773 44.64 35.81 -24.24
C THR A 773 44.06 36.33 -25.55
N THR A 774 43.33 35.48 -26.27
CA THR A 774 42.73 35.75 -27.59
C THR A 774 41.26 36.18 -27.50
N THR A 775 40.70 36.71 -28.59
CA THR A 775 39.24 36.93 -28.77
C THR A 775 38.47 35.64 -29.00
N GLU A 776 39.12 34.64 -29.62
CA GLU A 776 38.51 33.40 -30.07
C GLU A 776 37.93 32.51 -28.95
N ILE A 777 36.70 32.03 -29.17
CA ILE A 777 35.99 31.08 -28.28
C ILE A 777 35.80 29.66 -28.86
N ASP A 778 36.59 29.21 -29.86
CA ASP A 778 36.57 27.80 -30.31
C ASP A 778 36.92 26.87 -29.12
N PRO A 779 36.06 25.89 -28.75
CA PRO A 779 36.37 24.88 -27.73
C PRO A 779 37.72 24.16 -27.93
N LYS A 780 38.20 24.02 -29.18
CA LYS A 780 39.52 23.43 -29.50
C LYS A 780 40.69 24.30 -28.99
N ALA A 781 40.53 25.62 -28.94
CA ALA A 781 41.59 26.56 -28.58
C ALA A 781 41.82 26.68 -27.07
N THR A 782 40.90 26.17 -26.23
CA THR A 782 40.81 26.45 -24.79
C THR A 782 40.64 27.96 -24.51
N PRO A 783 39.44 28.53 -24.72
CA PRO A 783 39.23 29.98 -24.65
C PRO A 783 39.61 30.60 -23.30
N GLY A 784 40.13 31.82 -23.33
CA GLY A 784 40.63 32.52 -22.13
C GLY A 784 41.93 31.95 -21.54
N LYS A 785 42.49 30.87 -22.09
CA LYS A 785 43.82 30.37 -21.68
C LYS A 785 44.88 31.44 -21.95
N LEU A 786 45.75 31.68 -20.97
CA LEU A 786 46.86 32.60 -21.14
C LEU A 786 47.94 32.04 -22.10
N ARG A 787 48.47 32.92 -22.95
CA ARG A 787 49.40 32.60 -24.05
C ARG A 787 50.85 32.86 -23.62
N GLY A 788 51.75 32.02 -24.10
CA GLY A 788 53.20 32.13 -23.90
C GLY A 788 53.76 31.37 -22.69
N SER A 789 55.04 31.56 -22.41
CA SER A 789 55.78 30.88 -21.33
C SER A 789 56.83 31.84 -20.73
N PRO A 790 56.68 32.25 -19.45
CA PRO A 790 55.57 31.96 -18.54
C PRO A 790 54.21 32.49 -19.06
N PRO A 791 53.08 31.92 -18.61
CA PRO A 791 51.74 32.31 -19.08
C PRO A 791 51.35 33.73 -18.68
N PHE A 792 51.92 34.25 -17.58
CA PHE A 792 51.85 35.67 -17.25
C PHE A 792 53.20 36.17 -16.71
N ILE A 793 53.39 37.47 -16.83
CA ILE A 793 54.65 38.18 -16.63
C ILE A 793 54.55 38.98 -15.34
N THR A 794 55.55 38.82 -14.48
CA THR A 794 55.66 39.39 -13.15
C THR A 794 56.83 40.38 -13.08
N THR A 795 56.96 41.13 -11.98
CA THR A 795 58.14 41.96 -11.70
C THR A 795 59.45 41.16 -11.58
N SER A 796 59.36 39.85 -11.31
CA SER A 796 60.50 38.92 -11.24
C SER A 796 60.76 38.13 -12.55
N THR A 797 59.96 38.34 -13.60
CA THR A 797 60.15 37.65 -14.88
C THR A 797 61.37 38.23 -15.63
N PRO A 798 62.39 37.44 -16.00
CA PRO A 798 63.54 37.94 -16.76
C PRO A 798 63.13 38.52 -18.12
N ASN A 799 63.75 39.62 -18.53
CA ASN A 799 63.50 40.33 -19.80
C ASN A 799 61.99 40.51 -20.11
N PRO A 800 61.20 41.11 -19.20
CA PRO A 800 59.73 41.03 -19.23
C PRO A 800 59.13 41.68 -20.49
N THR A 801 59.79 42.70 -21.05
CA THR A 801 59.44 43.30 -22.35
C THR A 801 59.48 42.30 -23.51
N THR A 802 60.53 41.47 -23.59
CA THR A 802 60.70 40.50 -24.66
C THR A 802 59.71 39.35 -24.49
N VAL A 803 59.52 38.86 -23.26
CA VAL A 803 58.48 37.88 -22.95
C VAL A 803 57.10 38.43 -23.31
N PHE A 804 56.82 39.70 -23.06
CA PHE A 804 55.52 40.29 -23.39
C PHE A 804 55.28 40.42 -24.89
N SER A 805 56.28 40.86 -25.66
CA SER A 805 56.20 40.89 -27.12
C SER A 805 55.96 39.49 -27.71
N ASN A 806 56.60 38.46 -27.14
CA ASN A 806 56.41 37.06 -27.54
C ASN A 806 55.02 36.53 -27.15
N ASN A 807 54.56 36.76 -25.91
CA ASN A 807 53.24 36.33 -25.44
C ASN A 807 52.10 37.04 -26.20
N ALA A 808 52.35 38.27 -26.67
CA ALA A 808 51.43 39.06 -27.49
C ALA A 808 51.43 38.69 -28.99
N ASN A 809 52.34 37.82 -29.43
CA ASN A 809 52.34 37.26 -30.78
C ASN A 809 51.33 36.11 -30.87
N VAL A 810 50.04 36.44 -30.79
CA VAL A 810 48.96 35.44 -30.71
C VAL A 810 48.71 34.73 -32.05
N GLY A 811 49.04 35.40 -33.17
CA GLY A 811 48.84 34.93 -34.54
C GLY A 811 47.55 35.48 -35.16
N THR A 812 47.40 35.33 -36.48
CA THR A 812 46.24 35.79 -37.28
C THR A 812 45.41 34.62 -37.84
N GLY A 813 45.50 33.46 -37.18
CA GLY A 813 44.90 32.19 -37.61
C GLY A 813 43.64 31.81 -36.84
N GLY A 814 42.86 32.78 -36.37
CA GLY A 814 41.53 32.53 -35.81
C GLY A 814 40.55 31.98 -36.84
N LEU A 815 39.62 31.13 -36.39
CA LEU A 815 38.69 30.39 -37.25
C LEU A 815 37.24 30.44 -36.74
N GLY A 816 36.96 31.16 -35.65
CA GLY A 816 35.71 31.08 -34.90
C GLY A 816 35.04 32.43 -34.60
N VAL A 817 34.28 32.46 -33.51
CA VAL A 817 33.53 33.64 -33.04
C VAL A 817 34.43 34.50 -32.16
N GLU A 818 34.46 35.81 -32.43
CA GLU A 818 35.36 36.76 -31.77
C GLU A 818 34.67 37.43 -30.58
N ALA A 819 34.70 36.71 -29.46
CA ALA A 819 33.95 37.01 -28.25
C ALA A 819 34.92 37.36 -27.11
N GLY A 820 35.66 38.46 -27.25
CA GLY A 820 36.73 38.81 -26.32
C GLY A 820 36.27 39.15 -24.90
N LEU A 821 35.03 39.63 -24.69
CA LEU A 821 34.47 39.73 -23.33
C LEU A 821 34.25 38.35 -22.70
N GLU A 822 33.83 37.35 -23.49
CA GLU A 822 33.64 35.98 -23.06
C GLU A 822 34.98 35.23 -22.86
N ALA A 823 35.95 35.40 -23.75
CA ALA A 823 37.30 34.86 -23.58
C ALA A 823 37.96 35.44 -22.31
N ALA A 824 37.81 36.74 -22.05
CA ALA A 824 38.24 37.34 -20.79
C ALA A 824 37.49 36.81 -19.56
N ARG A 825 36.18 36.52 -19.69
CA ARG A 825 35.40 35.88 -18.62
C ARG A 825 35.94 34.48 -18.32
N GLN A 826 36.22 33.68 -19.35
CA GLN A 826 36.78 32.34 -19.20
C GLN A 826 38.20 32.37 -18.62
N ALA A 827 39.01 33.37 -18.95
CA ALA A 827 40.35 33.55 -18.38
C ALA A 827 40.36 33.66 -16.84
N PHE A 828 39.28 34.16 -16.23
CA PHE A 828 39.09 34.23 -14.78
C PHE A 828 38.17 33.14 -14.21
N THR A 829 37.57 32.29 -15.04
CA THR A 829 36.68 31.21 -14.62
C THR A 829 37.49 29.94 -14.29
N PRO A 830 37.09 29.13 -13.29
CA PRO A 830 37.62 27.78 -13.12
C PRO A 830 37.44 26.96 -14.42
N PRO A 831 38.44 26.14 -14.83
CA PRO A 831 39.58 25.73 -14.01
C PRO A 831 40.74 26.71 -14.14
N LEU A 832 40.76 27.52 -15.20
CA LEU A 832 41.94 28.25 -15.67
C LEU A 832 42.52 29.10 -14.56
N SER A 833 41.70 29.86 -13.84
CA SER A 833 42.12 30.76 -12.76
C SER A 833 42.52 30.08 -11.44
N THR A 834 42.10 28.83 -11.20
CA THR A 834 42.24 28.15 -9.90
C THR A 834 43.20 26.96 -9.91
N THR A 835 43.16 26.16 -10.97
CA THR A 835 43.87 24.87 -11.09
C THR A 835 44.56 24.69 -12.45
N GLY A 836 44.14 25.43 -13.48
CA GLY A 836 44.68 25.38 -14.83
C GLY A 836 45.77 26.43 -15.12
N ALA A 837 45.94 26.75 -16.41
CA ALA A 837 47.07 27.53 -16.93
C ALA A 837 47.16 28.99 -16.43
N ASN A 838 46.07 29.56 -15.90
CA ASN A 838 46.01 30.94 -15.43
C ASN A 838 46.10 31.01 -13.88
N LYS A 839 46.40 29.89 -13.21
CA LYS A 839 46.47 29.79 -11.75
C LYS A 839 47.45 30.81 -11.17
N GLY A 840 46.96 31.63 -10.23
CA GLY A 840 47.75 32.67 -9.55
C GLY A 840 47.88 33.99 -10.31
N PHE A 841 47.32 34.11 -11.53
CA PHE A 841 47.33 35.35 -12.30
C PHE A 841 46.54 36.48 -11.60
N LEU A 842 45.31 36.19 -11.12
CA LEU A 842 44.46 37.18 -10.46
C LEU A 842 44.72 37.25 -8.94
N ARG A 843 44.95 38.46 -8.41
CA ARG A 843 45.21 38.74 -7.00
C ARG A 843 44.06 39.55 -6.38
N LYS A 844 43.70 39.25 -5.11
CA LYS A 844 42.52 39.85 -4.44
C LYS A 844 42.77 41.26 -3.90
N ASP A 845 44.02 41.67 -3.74
CA ASP A 845 44.45 42.98 -3.24
C ASP A 845 44.86 43.98 -4.34
N ALA A 846 45.21 43.48 -5.54
CA ALA A 846 45.45 44.26 -6.74
C ALA A 846 44.19 44.93 -7.33
N THR A 847 44.37 45.84 -8.29
CA THR A 847 43.38 46.16 -9.32
C THR A 847 43.31 45.05 -10.38
N LEU A 848 42.25 45.03 -11.18
CA LEU A 848 42.12 44.25 -12.40
C LEU A 848 41.85 45.21 -13.55
N THR A 849 42.70 45.17 -14.55
CA THR A 849 42.52 45.87 -15.82
C THR A 849 42.39 44.84 -16.94
N ILE A 850 41.35 44.95 -17.76
CA ILE A 850 41.28 44.27 -19.06
C ILE A 850 41.62 45.29 -20.15
N ILE A 851 42.37 44.88 -21.17
CA ILE A 851 42.69 45.70 -22.35
C ILE A 851 42.29 44.88 -23.56
N ALA A 852 41.14 45.19 -24.16
CA ALA A 852 40.71 44.62 -25.43
C ALA A 852 41.40 45.37 -26.57
N VAL A 853 42.04 44.64 -27.49
CA VAL A 853 42.67 45.16 -28.71
C VAL A 853 42.13 44.35 -29.88
N SER A 854 41.23 44.93 -30.67
CA SER A 854 40.42 44.22 -31.66
C SER A 854 39.95 45.17 -32.76
N ASP A 855 40.03 44.73 -34.01
CA ASP A 855 39.48 45.42 -35.18
C ASP A 855 38.07 44.91 -35.55
N GLU A 856 37.50 44.02 -34.73
CA GLU A 856 36.20 43.38 -34.94
C GLU A 856 35.16 43.72 -33.84
N PRO A 857 33.87 43.46 -34.10
CA PRO A 857 32.81 43.60 -33.10
C PRO A 857 32.88 42.48 -32.05
N ASP A 858 32.83 42.79 -30.75
CA ASP A 858 32.65 41.75 -29.72
C ASP A 858 31.34 40.97 -29.94
N GLN A 859 31.47 39.68 -30.24
CA GLN A 859 30.38 38.75 -30.53
C GLN A 859 29.92 37.94 -29.30
N SER A 860 30.37 38.30 -28.09
CA SER A 860 30.06 37.57 -26.85
C SER A 860 28.55 37.49 -26.58
N SER A 861 28.04 36.30 -26.25
CA SER A 861 26.58 36.03 -26.17
C SER A 861 25.85 36.90 -25.16
N GLU A 862 26.45 37.13 -23.99
CA GLU A 862 25.76 37.83 -22.90
C GLU A 862 25.75 39.35 -23.08
N ALA A 863 24.81 40.01 -22.40
CA ALA A 863 24.75 41.47 -22.35
C ALA A 863 25.96 42.06 -21.62
N THR A 864 26.42 43.25 -22.02
CA THR A 864 27.58 43.95 -21.42
C THR A 864 27.48 44.08 -19.89
N GLY A 865 26.27 44.27 -19.36
CA GLY A 865 26.00 44.32 -17.92
C GLY A 865 26.34 43.04 -17.16
N PHE A 866 26.20 41.86 -17.77
CA PHE A 866 26.63 40.59 -17.18
C PHE A 866 28.16 40.55 -17.00
N TYR A 867 28.91 40.90 -18.06
CA TYR A 867 30.37 40.97 -18.02
C TYR A 867 30.88 42.00 -17.00
N ILE A 868 30.30 43.20 -16.98
CA ILE A 868 30.62 44.24 -15.99
C ILE A 868 30.44 43.70 -14.56
N ASN A 869 29.32 43.03 -14.28
CA ASN A 869 29.03 42.51 -12.95
C ASN A 869 29.94 41.33 -12.57
N PHE A 870 30.22 40.43 -13.51
CA PHE A 870 31.19 39.33 -13.31
C PHE A 870 32.57 39.87 -12.93
N PHE A 871 33.15 40.76 -13.74
CA PHE A 871 34.50 41.28 -13.50
C PHE A 871 34.61 42.15 -12.24
N LYS A 872 33.56 42.91 -11.87
CA LYS A 872 33.50 43.63 -10.58
C LYS A 872 33.48 42.66 -9.40
N ASN A 873 32.71 41.58 -9.49
CA ASN A 873 32.61 40.58 -8.42
C ASN A 873 33.91 39.81 -8.17
N LEU A 874 34.79 39.66 -9.18
CA LEU A 874 36.15 39.11 -8.99
C LEU A 874 36.99 39.86 -7.94
N LYS A 875 36.70 41.14 -7.69
CA LYS A 875 37.38 41.95 -6.66
C LYS A 875 36.52 42.14 -5.39
N GLY A 876 35.21 41.86 -5.47
CA GLY A 876 34.22 41.92 -4.40
C GLY A 876 33.47 43.27 -4.35
N GLY A 877 32.21 43.26 -3.86
CA GLY A 877 31.31 44.43 -3.92
C GLY A 877 31.89 45.73 -3.36
N ALA A 878 32.52 45.67 -2.18
CA ALA A 878 33.22 46.79 -1.52
C ALA A 878 34.54 47.22 -2.20
N ARG A 879 34.86 46.66 -3.38
CA ARG A 879 36.04 46.94 -4.22
C ARG A 879 35.67 46.93 -5.72
N SER A 880 34.41 47.22 -6.04
CA SER A 880 33.87 47.21 -7.42
C SER A 880 34.41 48.33 -8.32
N ASP A 881 35.21 49.23 -7.77
CA ASP A 881 36.06 50.23 -8.44
C ASP A 881 37.40 49.66 -8.95
N ARG A 882 37.83 48.52 -8.39
CA ARG A 882 39.11 47.88 -8.73
C ARG A 882 39.05 47.07 -10.02
N PHE A 883 37.98 47.18 -10.79
CA PHE A 883 37.89 46.65 -12.14
C PHE A 883 37.69 47.78 -13.16
N ARG A 884 38.44 47.72 -14.27
CA ARG A 884 38.20 48.51 -15.48
C ARG A 884 38.52 47.74 -16.75
N LEU A 885 37.86 48.09 -17.84
CA LEU A 885 38.22 47.65 -19.19
C LEU A 885 38.66 48.87 -20.03
N HIS A 886 39.82 48.80 -20.67
CA HIS A 886 40.18 49.70 -21.76
C HIS A 886 39.94 48.99 -23.10
N ALA A 887 39.51 49.74 -24.11
CA ALA A 887 39.26 49.25 -25.45
C ALA A 887 40.14 50.03 -26.44
N VAL A 888 40.90 49.31 -27.26
CA VAL A 888 41.65 49.81 -28.42
C VAL A 888 40.99 49.18 -29.64
N ILE A 889 40.09 49.92 -30.28
CA ILE A 889 39.07 49.37 -31.20
C ILE A 889 38.78 50.30 -32.39
N GLY A 890 37.94 49.84 -33.32
CA GLY A 890 37.39 50.64 -34.43
C GLY A 890 36.54 51.83 -33.99
N VAL A 891 37.20 52.97 -33.70
CA VAL A 891 36.58 54.27 -33.42
C VAL A 891 37.38 55.41 -34.07
N ASP A 892 36.71 56.52 -34.36
CA ASP A 892 37.35 57.74 -34.88
C ASP A 892 38.42 58.27 -33.89
N PRO A 893 39.69 58.46 -34.31
CA PRO A 893 40.75 58.93 -33.41
C PRO A 893 40.46 60.27 -32.73
N SER A 894 39.73 61.16 -33.39
CA SER A 894 39.52 62.56 -33.02
C SER A 894 38.32 62.76 -32.08
N ASN A 895 37.17 62.17 -32.42
CA ASN A 895 35.89 62.39 -31.74
C ASN A 895 35.37 61.15 -30.99
N LYS A 896 36.05 60.00 -31.09
CA LYS A 896 35.74 58.73 -30.42
C LYS A 896 34.36 58.12 -30.75
N ASN A 897 33.66 58.61 -31.76
CA ASN A 897 32.46 57.93 -32.27
C ASN A 897 32.84 56.58 -32.89
N ILE A 898 31.94 55.61 -32.79
CA ILE A 898 32.06 54.31 -33.47
C ILE A 898 31.96 54.58 -34.97
N LYS A 899 33.06 54.30 -35.69
CA LYS A 899 33.22 54.61 -37.10
C LYS A 899 34.38 53.78 -37.63
N ASN A 900 34.10 52.94 -38.62
CA ASN A 900 35.11 52.09 -39.24
C ASN A 900 36.16 52.98 -39.92
N CYS A 901 37.44 52.73 -39.65
CA CYS A 901 38.53 53.63 -40.04
C CYS A 901 38.96 53.52 -41.51
N LYS A 902 38.03 53.25 -42.43
CA LYS A 902 38.35 53.18 -43.87
C LYS A 902 38.41 54.59 -44.46
N THR A 903 39.62 55.10 -44.66
CA THR A 903 39.87 56.43 -45.29
C THR A 903 40.86 56.33 -46.45
N GLY A 904 40.34 56.44 -47.67
CA GLY A 904 41.13 56.71 -48.88
C GLY A 904 41.66 55.47 -49.60
N SER A 905 41.44 55.43 -50.92
CA SER A 905 42.02 54.42 -51.81
C SER A 905 43.52 54.64 -51.96
N GLY A 906 44.36 53.76 -51.39
CA GLY A 906 45.81 53.78 -51.65
C GLY A 906 46.76 53.34 -50.52
N GLY A 907 46.26 52.98 -49.33
CA GLY A 907 47.11 52.53 -48.21
C GLY A 907 46.51 51.34 -47.47
N SER A 908 47.35 50.39 -47.04
CA SER A 908 46.94 49.17 -46.35
C SER A 908 46.66 49.44 -44.86
N PHE A 909 45.41 49.80 -44.55
CA PHE A 909 44.83 49.70 -43.21
C PHE A 909 43.34 49.38 -43.38
N ASP A 910 42.94 48.13 -43.16
CA ASP A 910 41.55 47.71 -43.37
C ASP A 910 40.69 48.05 -42.14
N GLY A 911 40.45 49.36 -41.97
CA GLY A 911 40.08 49.99 -40.71
C GLY A 911 38.91 49.34 -39.96
N GLY A 912 39.22 48.82 -38.77
CA GLY A 912 38.36 47.97 -37.95
C GLY A 912 36.96 48.48 -37.63
N SER A 913 36.07 47.50 -37.43
CA SER A 913 34.66 47.62 -37.06
C SER A 913 34.47 47.56 -35.54
N SER A 914 33.29 47.96 -35.03
CA SER A 914 32.93 47.66 -33.64
C SER A 914 31.42 47.70 -33.38
N SER A 915 30.92 46.74 -32.61
CA SER A 915 29.54 46.71 -32.09
C SER A 915 29.33 47.73 -30.95
N GLY A 916 30.36 48.47 -30.53
CA GLY A 916 30.32 49.35 -29.38
C GLY A 916 30.29 48.64 -28.02
N ARG A 917 30.20 47.31 -27.98
CA ARG A 917 30.10 46.53 -26.74
C ARG A 917 31.33 46.69 -25.84
N TYR A 918 32.55 46.67 -26.41
CA TYR A 918 33.77 47.01 -25.67
C TYR A 918 33.76 48.46 -25.15
N ALA A 919 33.26 49.42 -25.95
CA ALA A 919 33.17 50.83 -25.55
C ALA A 919 32.15 51.04 -24.41
N ASP A 920 31.02 50.35 -24.43
CA ASP A 920 30.01 50.37 -23.37
C ASP A 920 30.57 49.83 -22.04
N VAL A 921 31.30 48.71 -22.08
CA VAL A 921 31.97 48.15 -20.89
C VAL A 921 33.08 49.08 -20.40
N ALA A 922 33.87 49.68 -21.29
CA ALA A 922 34.91 50.64 -20.92
C ALA A 922 34.31 51.88 -20.23
N ASN A 923 33.30 52.50 -20.85
CA ASN A 923 32.62 53.69 -20.31
C ASN A 923 31.96 53.41 -18.95
N LYS A 924 31.25 52.28 -18.80
CA LYS A 924 30.61 51.85 -17.53
C LYS A 924 31.59 51.36 -16.45
N THR A 925 32.89 51.36 -16.74
CA THR A 925 33.96 50.99 -15.79
C THR A 925 35.06 52.04 -15.66
N ASN A 926 34.83 53.27 -16.15
CA ASN A 926 35.78 54.39 -16.14
C ASN A 926 37.14 54.03 -16.80
N GLY A 927 37.09 53.21 -17.83
CA GLY A 927 38.23 52.88 -18.68
C GLY A 927 38.52 53.96 -19.73
N LEU A 928 39.15 53.54 -20.82
CA LEU A 928 39.41 54.38 -22.00
C LEU A 928 38.90 53.68 -23.25
N VAL A 929 38.36 54.46 -24.18
CA VAL A 929 38.12 54.03 -25.55
C VAL A 929 39.10 54.79 -26.44
N GLU A 930 40.05 54.06 -27.01
CA GLU A 930 41.06 54.58 -27.94
C GLU A 930 40.94 53.89 -29.29
N SER A 931 41.43 54.57 -30.33
CA SER A 931 41.36 54.05 -31.70
C SER A 931 42.51 53.08 -31.95
N ILE A 932 42.20 51.90 -32.47
CA ILE A 932 43.20 50.95 -33.00
C ILE A 932 43.93 51.54 -34.22
N CYS A 933 43.23 52.40 -34.96
CA CYS A 933 43.65 53.12 -36.17
C CYS A 933 44.61 54.30 -35.90
N ASN A 934 45.18 54.38 -34.69
CA ASN A 934 46.01 55.49 -34.26
C ASN A 934 47.48 55.23 -34.62
N THR A 935 48.10 56.10 -35.40
CA THR A 935 49.52 55.98 -35.78
C THR A 935 50.50 56.08 -34.60
N ASN A 936 50.05 56.53 -33.41
CA ASN A 936 50.88 56.65 -32.21
C ASN A 936 50.36 55.79 -31.03
N TRP A 937 50.53 54.47 -31.16
CA TRP A 937 50.24 53.48 -30.11
C TRP A 937 51.02 53.72 -28.81
N SER A 938 52.23 54.32 -28.86
CA SER A 938 53.00 54.67 -27.66
C SER A 938 52.24 55.65 -26.73
N SER A 939 51.50 56.60 -27.33
CA SER A 939 50.66 57.55 -26.62
C SER A 939 49.45 56.86 -25.98
N VAL A 940 48.84 55.90 -26.68
CA VAL A 940 47.73 55.06 -26.17
C VAL A 940 48.18 54.29 -24.93
N PHE A 941 49.28 53.53 -25.01
CA PHE A 941 49.76 52.74 -23.87
C PHE A 941 50.29 53.58 -22.72
N ARG A 942 50.82 54.80 -22.97
CA ARG A 942 51.14 55.74 -21.89
C ARG A 942 49.89 56.19 -21.13
N LYS A 943 48.76 56.47 -21.82
CA LYS A 943 47.48 56.79 -21.15
C LYS A 943 46.93 55.62 -20.35
N VAL A 944 46.84 54.44 -20.98
CA VAL A 944 46.31 53.21 -20.36
C VAL A 944 47.17 52.78 -19.16
N GLY A 945 48.50 52.82 -19.29
CA GLY A 945 49.44 52.55 -18.21
C GLY A 945 49.33 53.58 -17.08
N THR A 946 49.23 54.87 -17.39
CA THR A 946 49.04 55.93 -16.38
C THR A 946 47.80 55.67 -15.53
N LEU A 947 46.66 55.34 -16.12
CA LEU A 947 45.46 55.01 -15.35
C LEU A 947 45.60 53.67 -14.61
N THR A 948 46.19 52.64 -15.22
CA THR A 948 46.31 51.29 -14.64
C THR A 948 47.20 51.28 -13.40
N PHE A 949 48.28 52.07 -13.40
CA PHE A 949 49.30 52.10 -12.34
C PHE A 949 49.23 53.35 -11.44
N SER A 950 48.25 54.25 -11.64
CA SER A 950 48.08 55.43 -10.77
C SER A 950 47.62 55.07 -9.36
N LEU A 951 48.23 55.71 -8.36
CA LEU A 951 47.79 55.70 -6.96
C LEU A 951 46.29 56.05 -6.83
N ARG A 952 45.59 55.40 -5.88
CA ARG A 952 44.15 55.61 -5.67
C ARG A 952 43.83 57.06 -5.27
N LYS A 953 42.78 57.59 -5.90
CA LYS A 953 42.09 58.83 -5.50
C LYS A 953 40.83 58.56 -4.65
N ARG A 954 40.25 57.37 -4.77
CA ARG A 954 38.96 56.98 -4.18
C ARG A 954 39.15 55.90 -3.11
N PHE A 955 38.53 56.10 -1.95
CA PHE A 955 38.60 55.19 -0.80
C PHE A 955 37.19 54.88 -0.28
N PHE A 956 36.78 53.61 -0.38
CA PHE A 956 35.43 53.17 -0.03
C PHE A 956 35.29 52.92 1.46
N LEU A 957 34.29 53.55 2.07
CA LEU A 957 34.00 53.42 3.49
C LEU A 957 33.29 52.09 3.79
N SER A 958 33.60 51.49 4.93
CA SER A 958 33.08 50.17 5.34
C SER A 958 31.61 50.21 5.77
N ARG A 959 31.11 51.41 6.10
CA ARG A 959 29.74 51.71 6.52
C ARG A 959 29.31 53.01 5.83
N ALA A 960 28.02 53.22 5.60
CA ALA A 960 27.54 54.47 5.01
C ALA A 960 27.72 55.62 6.02
N ALA A 961 28.33 56.73 5.63
CA ALA A 961 28.65 57.84 6.53
C ALA A 961 27.62 58.99 6.50
N ASP A 962 27.40 59.64 7.65
CA ASP A 962 26.75 60.97 7.71
C ASP A 962 27.76 62.02 7.22
N PRO A 963 27.50 62.71 6.07
CA PRO A 963 28.42 63.70 5.51
C PRO A 963 28.88 64.77 6.51
N LYS A 964 28.04 65.14 7.49
CA LYS A 964 28.32 66.17 8.48
C LYS A 964 29.33 65.76 9.55
N THR A 965 29.66 64.46 9.61
CA THR A 965 30.53 63.88 10.66
C THR A 965 31.87 63.38 10.14
N ILE A 966 32.11 63.48 8.83
CA ILE A 966 33.30 62.92 8.18
C ILE A 966 34.53 63.78 8.48
N VAL A 967 35.48 63.20 9.19
CA VAL A 967 36.82 63.75 9.42
C VAL A 967 37.84 62.86 8.73
N VAL A 968 38.37 63.31 7.60
CA VAL A 968 39.48 62.68 6.89
C VAL A 968 40.80 63.21 7.43
N LYS A 969 41.74 62.32 7.71
CA LYS A 969 43.14 62.63 8.01
C LYS A 969 44.07 61.90 7.07
N VAL A 970 45.20 62.53 6.72
CA VAL A 970 46.29 61.91 5.99
C VAL A 970 47.55 62.01 6.86
N ASN A 971 48.19 60.87 7.16
CA ASN A 971 49.28 60.75 8.13
C ASN A 971 48.96 61.40 9.49
N GLY A 972 47.71 61.29 9.94
CA GLY A 972 47.21 61.89 11.19
C GLY A 972 46.74 63.36 11.08
N VAL A 973 47.15 64.09 10.04
CA VAL A 973 46.80 65.50 9.82
C VAL A 973 45.42 65.61 9.17
N VAL A 974 44.49 66.32 9.83
CA VAL A 974 43.12 66.55 9.32
C VAL A 974 43.17 67.31 8.00
N GLN A 975 42.37 66.86 7.03
CA GLN A 975 42.22 67.49 5.72
C GLN A 975 40.86 68.18 5.63
N ASN A 976 40.83 69.46 5.30
CA ASN A 976 39.58 70.18 5.05
C ASN A 976 38.86 69.61 3.81
N THR A 977 37.53 69.52 3.86
CA THR A 977 36.71 69.09 2.71
C THR A 977 36.60 70.19 1.66
N GLY A 978 36.48 69.82 0.38
CA GLY A 978 36.36 70.76 -0.73
C GLY A 978 36.76 70.17 -2.08
N ALA A 979 36.35 70.84 -3.15
CA ALA A 979 36.55 70.36 -4.53
C ALA A 979 38.02 70.12 -4.92
N ASN A 980 38.95 70.87 -4.31
CA ASN A 980 40.40 70.76 -4.56
C ASN A 980 41.13 69.83 -3.58
N THR A 981 40.45 69.25 -2.59
CA THR A 981 41.03 68.38 -1.56
C THR A 981 40.39 66.99 -1.60
N TRP A 982 39.26 66.83 -0.93
CA TRP A 982 38.44 65.62 -0.92
C TRP A 982 36.95 65.94 -0.79
N THR A 983 36.13 65.07 -1.38
CA THR A 983 34.66 65.10 -1.30
C THR A 983 34.13 63.72 -0.88
N TYR A 984 32.92 63.65 -0.33
CA TYR A 984 32.25 62.38 -0.03
C TYR A 984 31.17 62.09 -1.08
N ASN A 985 31.27 60.93 -1.71
CA ASN A 985 30.32 60.44 -2.69
C ASN A 985 29.37 59.43 -2.03
N ALA A 986 28.17 59.90 -1.65
CA ALA A 986 27.18 59.09 -0.96
C ALA A 986 26.67 57.90 -1.81
N THR A 987 26.61 58.05 -3.14
CA THR A 987 26.16 57.01 -4.07
C THR A 987 27.11 55.80 -4.09
N THR A 988 28.42 56.05 -4.08
CA THR A 988 29.45 54.99 -4.02
C THR A 988 29.86 54.63 -2.60
N ASN A 989 29.49 55.44 -1.60
CA ASN A 989 30.03 55.42 -0.23
C ASN A 989 31.56 55.53 -0.20
N SER A 990 32.12 56.58 -0.79
CA SER A 990 33.57 56.77 -0.88
C SER A 990 34.05 58.20 -0.64
N ILE A 991 35.27 58.32 -0.13
CA ILE A 991 36.04 59.57 -0.09
C ILE A 991 36.83 59.69 -1.39
N ASP A 992 36.57 60.77 -2.13
CA ASP A 992 37.10 61.06 -3.45
C ASP A 992 38.04 62.27 -3.36
N PHE A 993 39.35 62.02 -3.39
CA PHE A 993 40.37 63.07 -3.43
C PHE A 993 40.58 63.64 -4.83
N ALA A 994 40.79 64.95 -4.94
CA ALA A 994 41.08 65.62 -6.22
C ALA A 994 42.45 65.18 -6.80
N SER A 995 43.47 65.08 -5.96
CA SER A 995 44.79 64.52 -6.24
C SER A 995 44.99 63.23 -5.44
N SER A 996 45.75 62.26 -5.95
CA SER A 996 45.98 61.00 -5.22
C SER A 996 46.89 61.24 -4.01
N PRO A 997 46.52 60.83 -2.78
CA PRO A 997 47.42 60.86 -1.63
C PRO A 997 48.75 60.16 -1.96
N GLN A 998 49.85 60.67 -1.41
CA GLN A 998 51.20 60.16 -1.72
C GLN A 998 51.35 58.68 -1.35
N ALA A 999 52.23 57.98 -2.06
CA ALA A 999 52.53 56.57 -1.83
C ALA A 999 52.88 56.29 -0.35
N GLY A 1000 52.36 55.19 0.20
CA GLY A 1000 52.60 54.78 1.59
C GLY A 1000 51.87 55.58 2.68
N THR A 1001 51.19 56.69 2.34
CA THR A 1001 50.41 57.48 3.30
C THR A 1001 49.29 56.66 3.96
N THR A 1002 48.95 57.02 5.19
CA THR A 1002 47.81 56.43 5.93
C THR A 1002 46.65 57.42 5.92
N ILE A 1003 45.50 57.02 5.38
CA ILE A 1003 44.27 57.80 5.37
C ILE A 1003 43.35 57.24 6.46
N GLU A 1004 43.13 58.01 7.53
CA GLU A 1004 42.17 57.67 8.60
C GLU A 1004 40.88 58.48 8.35
N VAL A 1005 39.74 57.82 8.19
CA VAL A 1005 38.43 58.48 8.02
C VAL A 1005 37.54 58.13 9.21
N LYS A 1006 37.25 59.12 10.05
CA LYS A 1006 36.30 58.99 11.16
C LYS A 1006 34.95 59.56 10.77
N TYR A 1007 33.87 58.89 11.16
CA TYR A 1007 32.51 59.31 10.87
C TYR A 1007 31.51 58.58 11.75
N LYS A 1008 30.27 59.09 11.82
CA LYS A 1008 29.12 58.35 12.32
C LYS A 1008 28.42 57.66 11.17
N ALA A 1009 28.14 56.38 11.32
CA ALA A 1009 27.43 55.59 10.34
C ALA A 1009 25.93 55.94 10.34
N ILE A 1010 25.33 56.11 9.16
CA ILE A 1010 23.89 56.39 9.02
C ILE A 1010 23.03 55.13 9.19
N CYS A 1011 21.77 55.38 9.54
CA CYS A 1011 20.72 54.41 9.79
C CYS A 1011 19.75 54.43 8.58
N PHE A 1012 19.43 53.26 8.01
CA PHE A 1012 18.40 53.08 6.96
C PHE A 1012 17.18 52.29 7.49
#